data_AF-A0A3B9XRR4-F1
#
_entry.id   AF-A0A3B9XRR4-F1
#
_cell.length_a   1.000
_cell.length_b   1.000
_cell.length_c   1.000
_cell.angle_alpha   90.00
_cell.angle_beta   90.00
_cell.angle_gamma   90.00
#
_symmetry.space_group_name_H-M   'P 1'
#
loop_
_entity.id
_entity.type
_entity.pdbx_description
1 polymer ?
#
loop_
_entity_poly.entity_id
_entity_poly.type
_entity_poly.pdbx_seq_one_letter_code
_entity_poly.pdbx_strand_id
1 'polypeptide(L)'
;MMFNPKLTALSAAILFSTLSACGGGGGGNDDNDNPPAPRQQLTALPAFLQGNEANCSFVESGNDVSLEAYSGNLNNVTGLTCNGVTLSDLNEISLLTALETLNLEDAGLTNVNELLNNSTLSELDLSGNPLTDLATIASLLNLTALDLDNTGLSDLTLLQSLTALQQLNLADNDISNVTALGNLMALTSLDLSGNSITELTSLGALTNLQTLDVSGNNSLACADINNLDNTLGGAVEITVPSDCTTALYLDNTSDASQTLDLSMQAIAFDRLVIGDIQGRDDIVLFQSGNDLRVTANTSAGEKQITFSNWFSDEAYQLGEFEIGSEGVSRFDDLRAAVGLGLALTDQDDTYSGSNGNDIIYGLDGNDIIAGERGADVIVGGSGSDILSGHKITIDDDSSVTRSVSYDSDQDTIVFNLGDGNDIIYEYEVTLSNRALLQFGTGIAPADITLYRNGLDLVFQINAEDSVTVFEWFKAGQYRIGQIQFGNNDPIAATEWVNAQPLSSNDITVTGTDASESLIGSTDDDIIYGLDGSDIITGGEGNDILSGYRIIVGEDNSVTRYPSYDNDQDTFVFNPGDGNDIIYEYEVTFSNRALLQFGAGIAPADITLYRNGLDLVFQINAEDSVTIFEWFDDDQYRIGQ
;
A
#
# COMPACT_ATOMS: atom_id res chain seq x y z
N MET A 1 42.90 18.54 -17.91
CA MET A 1 43.87 19.62 -18.18
C MET A 1 44.50 20.03 -16.86
N MET A 2 45.84 20.08 -16.82
CA MET A 2 46.74 20.54 -15.72
C MET A 2 46.60 19.78 -14.38
N PHE A 3 47.42 18.78 -13.99
CA PHE A 3 48.90 18.71 -13.81
C PHE A 3 49.45 19.93 -13.03
N ASN A 4 50.20 19.83 -11.93
CA ASN A 4 51.24 18.87 -11.53
C ASN A 4 51.65 19.10 -10.03
N PRO A 5 52.66 18.44 -9.41
CA PRO A 5 52.49 17.39 -8.40
C PRO A 5 53.44 17.55 -7.18
N LYS A 6 53.49 16.58 -6.26
CA LYS A 6 54.74 16.14 -5.63
C LYS A 6 54.69 14.64 -5.31
N LEU A 7 55.43 13.90 -6.14
CA LEU A 7 56.13 12.60 -5.99
C LEU A 7 55.55 11.57 -5.00
N THR A 8 54.99 10.42 -5.40
CA THR A 8 55.56 9.21 -6.07
C THR A 8 56.60 8.40 -5.27
N ALA A 9 56.17 7.17 -4.95
CA ALA A 9 56.88 5.90 -5.02
C ALA A 9 58.04 5.62 -4.04
N LEU A 10 57.86 4.58 -3.22
CA LEU A 10 58.76 3.42 -3.25
C LEU A 10 58.05 2.18 -2.66
N SER A 11 57.91 1.16 -3.51
CA SER A 11 57.60 -0.22 -3.15
C SER A 11 58.82 -1.08 -3.55
N ALA A 12 59.09 -2.09 -2.73
CA ALA A 12 59.97 -3.24 -2.93
C ALA A 12 61.48 -2.98 -3.05
N ALA A 13 62.23 -3.38 -2.01
CA ALA A 13 62.96 -4.66 -2.02
C ALA A 13 64.18 -4.65 -1.06
N ILE A 14 64.51 -5.87 -0.60
CA ILE A 14 65.81 -6.36 -0.10
C ILE A 14 65.94 -6.54 1.42
N LEU A 15 65.52 -7.76 1.80
CA LEU A 15 66.04 -8.66 2.81
C LEU A 15 67.59 -8.75 2.89
N PHE A 16 68.06 -8.96 4.13
CA PHE A 16 69.32 -9.60 4.58
C PHE A 16 70.69 -8.93 4.35
N SER A 17 71.34 -8.70 5.51
CA SER A 17 72.77 -8.80 5.89
C SER A 17 73.20 -7.49 6.56
N THR A 18 73.61 -7.47 7.83
CA THR A 18 74.83 -8.11 8.33
C THR A 18 74.81 -8.37 9.84
N LEU A 19 74.95 -9.63 10.24
CA LEU A 19 75.64 -10.02 11.48
C LEU A 19 76.24 -11.41 11.26
N SER A 20 77.50 -11.42 10.80
CA SER A 20 78.40 -12.58 10.90
C SER A 20 79.82 -12.08 10.62
N ALA A 21 80.48 -11.64 11.69
CA ALA A 21 81.93 -11.67 11.78
C ALA A 21 82.27 -12.82 12.72
N CYS A 22 82.46 -14.01 12.17
CA CYS A 22 83.59 -14.90 12.44
C CYS A 22 83.34 -16.27 11.81
N GLY A 23 84.23 -16.65 10.91
CA GLY A 23 84.15 -17.93 10.21
C GLY A 23 85.40 -18.26 9.41
N GLY A 24 86.55 -18.35 10.09
CA GLY A 24 87.51 -19.43 9.85
C GLY A 24 88.58 -19.24 8.77
N GLY A 25 89.81 -19.62 9.14
CA GLY A 25 90.81 -20.08 8.19
C GLY A 25 92.23 -20.12 8.71
N GLY A 26 92.67 -21.28 9.22
CA GLY A 26 94.04 -21.74 8.98
C GLY A 26 94.88 -22.19 10.18
N GLY A 27 94.74 -23.48 10.53
CA GLY A 27 95.83 -24.45 10.70
C GLY A 27 97.04 -24.15 11.59
N GLY A 28 97.19 -24.96 12.65
CA GLY A 28 98.48 -25.20 13.29
C GLY A 28 98.33 -25.70 14.73
N ASN A 29 98.65 -26.98 14.94
CA ASN A 29 98.91 -27.69 16.20
C ASN A 29 98.91 -26.88 17.51
N ASP A 30 98.11 -27.31 18.49
CA ASP A 30 98.63 -27.85 19.75
C ASP A 30 97.48 -28.43 20.60
N ASP A 31 97.83 -29.43 21.40
CA ASP A 31 96.95 -30.24 22.22
C ASP A 31 96.13 -29.44 23.25
N ASN A 32 94.91 -29.93 23.51
CA ASN A 32 93.91 -29.49 24.50
C ASN A 32 92.87 -28.50 23.98
N ASP A 33 91.73 -29.00 23.50
CA ASP A 33 90.44 -28.39 23.86
C ASP A 33 89.29 -29.38 23.71
N ASN A 34 88.46 -29.39 24.75
CA ASN A 34 87.23 -30.17 24.91
C ASN A 34 86.27 -29.94 23.73
N PRO A 35 85.40 -30.89 23.37
CA PRO A 35 84.36 -30.65 22.36
C PRO A 35 83.48 -29.47 22.81
N PRO A 36 82.94 -28.67 21.85
CA PRO A 36 82.07 -27.57 22.19
C PRO A 36 80.85 -28.12 22.95
N ALA A 37 80.52 -27.47 24.07
CA ALA A 37 79.36 -27.83 24.87
C ALA A 37 78.10 -27.89 23.97
N PRO A 38 77.21 -28.88 24.19
CA PRO A 38 75.94 -28.92 23.48
C PRO A 38 75.19 -27.61 23.74
N ARG A 39 74.46 -27.11 22.73
CA ARG A 39 73.50 -26.01 22.90
C ARG A 39 72.69 -26.28 24.17
N GLN A 40 72.67 -25.32 25.09
CA GLN A 40 71.81 -25.38 26.26
C GLN A 40 70.38 -25.70 25.79
N GLN A 41 69.93 -26.89 26.16
CA GLN A 41 68.53 -27.24 26.17
C GLN A 41 67.88 -26.26 27.17
N LEU A 42 67.04 -25.33 26.71
CA LEU A 42 66.25 -24.49 27.62
C LEU A 42 65.24 -25.42 28.32
N THR A 43 65.63 -25.97 29.46
CA THR A 43 64.83 -26.91 30.27
C THR A 43 64.16 -26.22 31.44
N ALA A 44 63.70 -24.98 31.28
CA ALA A 44 62.91 -24.30 32.30
C ALA A 44 61.65 -23.75 31.64
N LEU A 45 60.50 -24.01 32.27
CA LEU A 45 59.23 -23.40 31.92
C LEU A 45 59.37 -21.86 31.93
N PRO A 46 58.63 -21.14 31.06
CA PRO A 46 58.52 -19.68 31.14
C PRO A 46 58.25 -19.20 32.56
N ALA A 47 58.89 -18.09 32.97
CA ALA A 47 58.87 -17.61 34.34
C ALA A 47 57.44 -17.45 34.91
N PHE A 48 56.48 -16.97 34.11
CA PHE A 48 55.09 -16.77 34.54
C PHE A 48 54.32 -18.08 34.84
N LEU A 49 54.80 -19.22 34.32
CA LEU A 49 54.22 -20.54 34.56
C LEU A 49 54.83 -21.26 35.76
N GLN A 50 55.98 -20.81 36.26
CA GLN A 50 56.66 -21.43 37.38
C GLN A 50 55.84 -21.22 38.67
N GLY A 51 55.49 -22.31 39.34
CA GLY A 51 54.58 -22.32 40.50
C GLY A 51 53.09 -22.42 40.14
N ASN A 52 52.74 -22.39 38.85
CA ASN A 52 51.38 -22.57 38.34
C ASN A 52 51.19 -23.88 37.56
N GLU A 53 52.15 -24.81 37.64
CA GLU A 53 52.23 -26.00 36.78
C GLU A 53 51.03 -26.95 36.92
N ALA A 54 50.37 -26.96 38.08
CA ALA A 54 49.20 -27.80 38.33
C ALA A 54 47.90 -27.22 37.70
N ASN A 55 47.89 -25.92 37.41
CA ASN A 55 46.72 -25.17 36.95
C ASN A 55 46.81 -24.77 35.48
N CYS A 56 47.97 -24.98 34.86
CA CYS A 56 48.21 -24.70 33.46
C CYS A 56 48.53 -25.99 32.70
N SER A 57 48.27 -25.99 31.40
CA SER A 57 48.60 -27.09 30.50
C SER A 57 48.99 -26.56 29.13
N PHE A 58 49.90 -27.27 28.46
CA PHE A 58 50.25 -27.01 27.07
C PHE A 58 49.47 -27.92 26.15
N VAL A 59 49.28 -27.51 24.90
CA VAL A 59 48.82 -28.38 23.82
C VAL A 59 50.00 -28.61 22.87
N GLU A 60 50.33 -29.89 22.64
CA GLU A 60 51.31 -30.29 21.63
C GLU A 60 50.72 -31.36 20.71
N SER A 61 50.78 -31.12 19.39
CA SER A 61 50.20 -32.04 18.39
C SER A 61 48.73 -32.39 18.68
N GLY A 62 47.97 -31.43 19.20
CA GLY A 62 46.55 -31.58 19.55
C GLY A 62 46.26 -32.36 20.84
N ASN A 63 47.24 -32.60 21.70
CA ASN A 63 47.03 -33.26 23.00
C ASN A 63 47.46 -32.35 24.15
N ASP A 64 46.70 -32.38 25.24
CA ASP A 64 47.05 -31.69 26.48
C ASP A 64 48.27 -32.36 27.16
N VAL A 65 49.19 -31.52 27.61
CA VAL A 65 50.46 -31.88 28.25
C VAL A 65 50.56 -31.12 29.56
N SER A 66 50.62 -31.87 30.67
CA SER A 66 50.81 -31.32 32.02
C SER A 66 52.19 -30.69 32.19
N LEU A 67 52.25 -29.61 32.98
CA LEU A 67 53.47 -28.85 33.21
C LEU A 67 54.33 -29.36 34.38
N GLU A 68 53.80 -30.20 35.29
CA GLU A 68 54.48 -30.63 36.53
C GLU A 68 55.83 -31.34 36.30
N ALA A 69 56.08 -31.85 35.08
CA ALA A 69 57.34 -32.44 34.66
C ALA A 69 57.63 -32.20 33.16
N TYR A 70 57.25 -31.03 32.64
CA TYR A 70 57.41 -30.73 31.22
C TYR A 70 58.89 -30.76 30.80
N SER A 71 59.19 -31.59 29.79
CA SER A 71 60.52 -31.75 29.20
C SER A 71 60.50 -31.66 27.67
N GLY A 72 59.38 -31.18 27.12
CA GLY A 72 59.17 -30.98 25.70
C GLY A 72 59.94 -29.77 25.15
N ASN A 73 59.72 -29.49 23.87
CA ASN A 73 60.30 -28.34 23.20
C ASN A 73 59.23 -27.25 23.10
N LEU A 74 59.46 -26.09 23.73
CA LEU A 74 58.53 -24.96 23.73
C LEU A 74 58.12 -24.49 22.33
N ASN A 75 58.94 -24.72 21.31
CA ASN A 75 58.59 -24.40 19.91
C ASN A 75 57.54 -25.36 19.29
N ASN A 76 57.19 -26.45 19.97
CA ASN A 76 56.14 -27.38 19.56
C ASN A 76 54.81 -27.11 20.27
N VAL A 77 54.78 -26.19 21.23
CA VAL A 77 53.59 -25.82 21.98
C VAL A 77 52.71 -24.96 21.09
N THR A 78 51.56 -25.51 20.72
CA THR A 78 50.55 -24.85 19.89
C THR A 78 49.41 -24.27 20.73
N GLY A 79 49.28 -24.69 21.99
CA GLY A 79 48.25 -24.16 22.89
C GLY A 79 48.74 -23.99 24.32
N LEU A 80 48.18 -23.02 25.03
CA LEU A 80 48.36 -22.84 26.47
C LEU A 80 47.02 -22.49 27.11
N THR A 81 46.64 -23.25 28.13
CA THR A 81 45.45 -22.98 28.95
C THR A 81 45.88 -22.90 30.41
N CYS A 82 45.43 -21.85 31.11
CA CYS A 82 45.63 -21.69 32.54
C CYS A 82 44.32 -21.37 33.24
N ASN A 83 43.92 -22.20 34.20
CA ASN A 83 42.64 -22.06 34.89
C ASN A 83 42.86 -21.67 36.36
N GLY A 84 42.20 -20.61 36.83
CA GLY A 84 42.24 -20.19 38.24
C GLY A 84 43.64 -19.78 38.70
N VAL A 85 44.43 -19.18 37.82
CA VAL A 85 45.74 -18.60 38.13
C VAL A 85 45.63 -17.10 38.29
N THR A 86 46.58 -16.48 38.99
CA THR A 86 46.74 -15.02 38.94
C THR A 86 48.15 -14.72 38.47
N LEU A 87 48.24 -14.06 37.32
CA LEU A 87 49.49 -13.74 36.64
C LEU A 87 49.76 -12.24 36.77
N SER A 88 50.99 -11.87 37.13
CA SER A 88 51.38 -10.46 37.17
C SER A 88 51.72 -9.89 35.79
N ASP A 89 52.22 -10.75 34.90
CA ASP A 89 52.63 -10.44 33.53
C ASP A 89 52.73 -11.75 32.72
N LEU A 90 53.02 -11.61 31.43
CA LEU A 90 53.25 -12.72 30.51
C LEU A 90 54.71 -12.77 30.04
N ASN A 91 55.66 -12.41 30.91
CA ASN A 91 57.08 -12.42 30.55
C ASN A 91 57.51 -13.79 30.03
N GLU A 92 58.25 -13.80 28.93
CA GLU A 92 58.72 -15.01 28.24
C GLU A 92 57.65 -15.80 27.47
N ILE A 93 56.40 -15.32 27.35
CA ILE A 93 55.39 -15.96 26.48
C ILE A 93 55.80 -15.99 25.00
N SER A 94 56.66 -15.05 24.59
CA SER A 94 57.27 -15.02 23.26
C SER A 94 58.22 -16.20 22.96
N LEU A 95 58.58 -17.01 23.97
CA LEU A 95 59.29 -18.28 23.76
C LEU A 95 58.38 -19.35 23.13
N LEU A 96 57.06 -19.23 23.29
CA LEU A 96 56.05 -20.12 22.69
C LEU A 96 55.77 -19.65 21.25
N THR A 97 56.75 -19.82 20.37
CA THR A 97 56.74 -19.22 19.02
C THR A 97 55.72 -19.84 18.04
N ALA A 98 55.17 -21.01 18.37
CA ALA A 98 54.18 -21.74 17.58
C ALA A 98 52.76 -21.68 18.18
N LEU A 99 52.53 -20.79 19.14
CA LEU A 99 51.27 -20.69 19.87
C LEU A 99 50.13 -20.25 18.95
N GLU A 100 49.12 -21.09 18.80
CA GLU A 100 47.92 -20.88 17.99
C GLU A 100 46.71 -20.60 18.90
N THR A 101 46.63 -21.27 20.06
CA THR A 101 45.56 -21.09 21.04
C THR A 101 46.09 -20.63 22.40
N LEU A 102 45.45 -19.65 23.01
CA LEU A 102 45.80 -19.15 24.34
C LEU A 102 44.54 -18.85 25.14
N ASN A 103 44.37 -19.53 26.28
CA ASN A 103 43.33 -19.24 27.26
C ASN A 103 43.97 -18.84 28.59
N LEU A 104 43.65 -17.63 29.02
CA LEU A 104 44.06 -17.01 30.27
C LEU A 104 42.86 -16.35 30.97
N GLU A 105 41.72 -17.04 30.98
CA GLU A 105 40.51 -16.62 31.70
C GLU A 105 40.83 -16.32 33.18
N ASP A 106 40.28 -15.22 33.71
CA ASP A 106 40.38 -14.82 35.12
C ASP A 106 41.83 -14.72 35.67
N ALA A 107 42.81 -14.49 34.79
CA ALA A 107 44.23 -14.46 35.15
C ALA A 107 44.65 -13.19 35.92
N GLY A 108 43.75 -12.21 36.10
CA GLY A 108 44.03 -10.93 36.78
C GLY A 108 44.94 -9.99 35.99
N LEU A 109 45.05 -10.20 34.67
CA LEU A 109 45.87 -9.40 33.78
C LEU A 109 45.24 -8.02 33.54
N THR A 110 46.07 -6.98 33.51
CA THR A 110 45.64 -5.59 33.20
C THR A 110 46.05 -5.13 31.80
N ASN A 111 46.98 -5.86 31.18
CA ASN A 111 47.47 -5.67 29.84
C ASN A 111 48.10 -6.97 29.33
N VAL A 112 48.33 -7.06 28.03
CA VAL A 112 48.90 -8.25 27.36
C VAL A 112 50.00 -7.86 26.36
N ASN A 113 50.81 -6.86 26.70
CA ASN A 113 51.80 -6.27 25.77
C ASN A 113 52.87 -7.27 25.30
N GLU A 114 53.15 -8.29 26.10
CA GLU A 114 54.10 -9.35 25.77
C GLU A 114 53.64 -10.24 24.61
N LEU A 115 52.34 -10.23 24.25
CA LEU A 115 51.79 -10.98 23.12
C LEU A 115 52.14 -10.40 21.75
N LEU A 116 52.77 -9.22 21.67
CA LEU A 116 53.05 -8.51 20.41
C LEU A 116 53.73 -9.36 19.32
N ASN A 117 54.51 -10.37 19.72
CA ASN A 117 55.23 -11.25 18.78
C ASN A 117 54.57 -12.61 18.56
N ASN A 118 53.47 -12.93 19.25
CA ASN A 118 52.73 -14.18 19.09
C ASN A 118 51.76 -14.12 17.89
N SER A 119 52.29 -13.72 16.74
CA SER A 119 51.52 -13.51 15.50
C SER A 119 50.87 -14.77 14.91
N THR A 120 51.18 -15.95 15.45
CA THR A 120 50.57 -17.24 15.06
C THR A 120 49.23 -17.49 15.74
N LEU A 121 48.85 -16.70 16.75
CA LEU A 121 47.60 -16.85 17.47
C LEU A 121 46.39 -16.73 16.53
N SER A 122 45.53 -17.73 16.59
CA SER A 122 44.22 -17.78 15.94
C SER A 122 43.07 -17.78 16.93
N GLU A 123 43.29 -18.27 18.16
CA GLU A 123 42.28 -18.29 19.23
C GLU A 123 42.86 -17.70 20.50
N LEU A 124 42.17 -16.70 21.06
CA LEU A 124 42.61 -15.99 22.26
C LEU A 124 41.43 -15.76 23.19
N ASP A 125 41.55 -16.26 24.42
CA ASP A 125 40.59 -16.05 25.50
C ASP A 125 41.28 -15.30 26.64
N LEU A 126 40.77 -14.09 26.90
CA LEU A 126 41.19 -13.19 27.95
C LEU A 126 40.00 -12.75 28.81
N SER A 127 38.92 -13.53 28.82
CA SER A 127 37.73 -13.24 29.63
C SER A 127 38.05 -13.04 31.11
N GLY A 128 37.29 -12.18 31.80
CA GLY A 128 37.46 -11.89 33.23
C GLY A 128 38.73 -11.11 33.61
N ASN A 129 39.50 -10.62 32.65
CA ASN A 129 40.70 -9.81 32.91
C ASN A 129 40.40 -8.30 32.76
N PRO A 130 40.72 -7.44 33.73
CA PRO A 130 40.44 -5.99 33.66
C PRO A 130 41.39 -5.26 32.68
N LEU A 131 41.19 -5.47 31.39
CA LEU A 131 42.00 -4.93 30.30
C LEU A 131 41.59 -3.49 29.99
N THR A 132 42.57 -2.60 29.88
CA THR A 132 42.34 -1.18 29.54
C THR A 132 42.98 -0.75 28.22
N ASP A 133 43.81 -1.60 27.62
CA ASP A 133 44.54 -1.33 26.38
C ASP A 133 44.46 -2.54 25.44
N LEU A 134 43.84 -2.33 24.28
CA LEU A 134 43.65 -3.34 23.24
C LEU A 134 44.70 -3.24 22.12
N ALA A 135 45.68 -2.33 22.20
CA ALA A 135 46.63 -2.08 21.11
C ALA A 135 47.40 -3.32 20.67
N THR A 136 47.78 -4.18 21.62
CA THR A 136 48.48 -5.43 21.31
C THR A 136 47.55 -6.44 20.65
N ILE A 137 46.32 -6.59 21.14
CA ILE A 137 45.31 -7.50 20.57
C ILE A 137 44.98 -7.10 19.12
N ALA A 138 44.84 -5.80 18.86
CA ALA A 138 44.60 -5.26 17.51
C ALA A 138 45.73 -5.54 16.50
N SER A 139 46.93 -5.93 16.97
CA SER A 139 48.04 -6.31 16.09
C SER A 139 48.06 -7.80 15.70
N LEU A 140 47.24 -8.64 16.37
CA LEU A 140 47.15 -10.08 16.15
C LEU A 140 46.17 -10.40 15.01
N LEU A 141 46.54 -10.01 13.79
CA LEU A 141 45.66 -10.04 12.61
C LEU A 141 45.22 -11.45 12.15
N ASN A 142 45.78 -12.52 12.72
CA ASN A 142 45.43 -13.91 12.41
C ASN A 142 44.32 -14.48 13.32
N LEU A 143 43.82 -13.71 14.29
CA LEU A 143 42.75 -14.14 15.18
C LEU A 143 41.46 -14.45 14.40
N THR A 144 40.94 -15.65 14.62
CA THR A 144 39.64 -16.13 14.15
C THR A 144 38.62 -16.27 15.28
N ALA A 145 39.07 -16.47 16.52
CA ALA A 145 38.23 -16.47 17.71
C ALA A 145 38.87 -15.57 18.79
N LEU A 146 38.06 -14.71 19.40
CA LEU A 146 38.50 -13.80 20.45
C LEU A 146 37.42 -13.70 21.53
N ASP A 147 37.79 -14.01 22.77
CA ASP A 147 36.95 -13.84 23.95
C ASP A 147 37.50 -12.71 24.85
N LEU A 148 36.66 -11.70 25.06
CA LEU A 148 36.89 -10.51 25.89
C LEU A 148 35.70 -10.25 26.82
N ASP A 149 34.96 -11.30 27.19
CA ASP A 149 33.91 -11.23 28.20
C ASP A 149 34.42 -10.61 29.51
N ASN A 150 33.60 -9.73 30.12
CA ASN A 150 33.87 -9.16 31.44
C ASN A 150 35.28 -8.57 31.60
N THR A 151 35.75 -7.83 30.58
CA THR A 151 37.08 -7.20 30.57
C THR A 151 37.06 -5.71 30.95
N GLY A 152 35.88 -5.09 31.01
CA GLY A 152 35.68 -3.67 31.34
C GLY A 152 35.83 -2.74 30.13
N LEU A 153 35.60 -3.24 28.92
CA LEU A 153 35.73 -2.50 27.68
C LEU A 153 34.56 -1.55 27.44
N SER A 154 34.85 -0.42 26.81
CA SER A 154 33.84 0.55 26.33
C SER A 154 34.14 1.09 24.93
N ASP A 155 35.42 1.14 24.53
CA ASP A 155 35.86 1.56 23.20
C ASP A 155 36.39 0.37 22.38
N LEU A 156 35.71 0.08 21.26
CA LEU A 156 36.02 -1.01 20.35
C LEU A 156 36.86 -0.59 19.14
N THR A 157 37.23 0.69 19.01
CA THR A 157 37.82 1.27 17.78
C THR A 157 39.02 0.48 17.28
N LEU A 158 39.85 -0.07 18.17
CA LEU A 158 41.05 -0.83 17.78
C LEU A 158 40.74 -2.22 17.21
N LEU A 159 39.59 -2.80 17.51
CA LEU A 159 39.18 -4.12 17.03
C LEU A 159 38.77 -4.13 15.55
N GLN A 160 38.46 -2.96 14.97
CA GLN A 160 38.03 -2.85 13.56
C GLN A 160 39.03 -3.44 12.53
N SER A 161 40.28 -3.68 12.96
CA SER A 161 41.37 -4.21 12.14
C SER A 161 41.38 -5.75 12.05
N LEU A 162 40.71 -6.44 12.98
CA LEU A 162 40.72 -7.91 13.12
C LEU A 162 39.72 -8.59 12.17
N THR A 163 39.79 -8.25 10.89
CA THR A 163 38.81 -8.67 9.85
C THR A 163 38.73 -10.18 9.58
N ALA A 164 39.62 -10.99 10.15
CA ALA A 164 39.62 -12.45 10.08
C ALA A 164 38.75 -13.13 11.15
N LEU A 165 38.24 -12.37 12.13
CA LEU A 165 37.41 -12.90 13.21
C LEU A 165 36.13 -13.54 12.69
N GLN A 166 35.87 -14.76 13.18
CA GLN A 166 34.67 -15.54 12.95
C GLN A 166 33.82 -15.64 14.22
N GLN A 167 34.48 -15.66 15.39
CA GLN A 167 33.83 -15.69 16.69
C GLN A 167 34.36 -14.55 17.56
N LEU A 168 33.46 -13.77 18.13
CA LEU A 168 33.81 -12.67 19.01
C LEU A 168 32.84 -12.65 20.20
N ASN A 169 33.38 -12.79 21.40
CA ASN A 169 32.63 -12.62 22.65
C ASN A 169 33.05 -11.31 23.33
N LEU A 170 32.08 -10.43 23.54
CA LEU A 170 32.21 -9.13 24.20
C LEU A 170 31.16 -8.96 25.31
N ALA A 171 30.63 -10.07 25.83
CA ALA A 171 29.62 -10.08 26.87
C ALA A 171 30.08 -9.33 28.14
N ASP A 172 29.12 -8.85 28.93
CA ASP A 172 29.32 -8.24 30.25
C ASP A 172 30.40 -7.13 30.30
N ASN A 173 30.37 -6.23 29.32
CA ASN A 173 31.23 -5.05 29.23
C ASN A 173 30.43 -3.73 29.37
N ASP A 174 31.10 -2.57 29.23
CA ASP A 174 30.50 -1.23 29.28
C ASP A 174 30.33 -0.63 27.86
N ILE A 175 30.03 -1.46 26.86
CA ILE A 175 29.95 -1.04 25.45
C ILE A 175 28.61 -0.35 25.18
N SER A 176 28.65 0.81 24.51
CA SER A 176 27.45 1.51 24.00
C SER A 176 27.44 1.72 22.50
N ASN A 177 28.61 1.67 21.84
CA ASN A 177 28.76 1.91 20.41
C ASN A 177 29.49 0.74 19.74
N VAL A 178 28.81 0.11 18.79
CA VAL A 178 29.31 -1.07 18.05
C VAL A 178 29.80 -0.75 16.63
N THR A 179 29.92 0.53 16.26
CA THR A 179 30.29 0.96 14.89
C THR A 179 31.59 0.34 14.38
N ALA A 180 32.56 0.12 15.28
CA ALA A 180 33.85 -0.48 14.94
C ALA A 180 33.73 -1.93 14.42
N LEU A 181 32.65 -2.64 14.75
CA LEU A 181 32.43 -4.04 14.40
C LEU A 181 31.89 -4.22 12.97
N GLY A 182 31.34 -3.18 12.34
CA GLY A 182 30.70 -3.29 11.02
C GLY A 182 31.62 -3.74 9.87
N ASN A 183 32.94 -3.71 10.06
CA ASN A 183 33.91 -4.19 9.06
C ASN A 183 34.33 -5.67 9.25
N LEU A 184 33.88 -6.33 10.31
CA LEU A 184 34.27 -7.70 10.65
C LEU A 184 33.42 -8.74 9.91
N MET A 185 33.37 -8.63 8.58
CA MET A 185 32.46 -9.39 7.70
C MET A 185 32.64 -10.92 7.73
N ALA A 186 33.72 -11.43 8.34
CA ALA A 186 33.95 -12.86 8.53
C ALA A 186 33.21 -13.44 9.76
N LEU A 187 32.62 -12.60 10.61
CA LEU A 187 31.91 -13.03 11.81
C LEU A 187 30.74 -13.94 11.48
N THR A 188 30.69 -15.07 12.18
CA THR A 188 29.59 -16.03 12.21
C THR A 188 28.90 -16.07 13.57
N SER A 189 29.62 -15.75 14.66
CA SER A 189 29.07 -15.66 16.01
C SER A 189 29.54 -14.39 16.71
N LEU A 190 28.60 -13.64 17.28
CA LEU A 190 28.88 -12.42 18.02
C LEU A 190 28.04 -12.39 19.31
N ASP A 191 28.71 -12.31 20.46
CA ASP A 191 28.05 -12.11 21.76
C ASP A 191 28.31 -10.68 22.25
N LEU A 192 27.23 -9.92 22.42
CA LEU A 192 27.19 -8.55 22.92
C LEU A 192 26.27 -8.44 24.14
N SER A 193 25.97 -9.57 24.79
CA SER A 193 25.05 -9.60 25.93
C SER A 193 25.59 -8.79 27.13
N GLY A 194 24.70 -8.35 28.01
CA GLY A 194 25.11 -7.67 29.26
C GLY A 194 25.78 -6.29 29.09
N ASN A 195 25.59 -5.62 27.95
CA ASN A 195 26.19 -4.30 27.66
C ASN A 195 25.17 -3.13 27.79
N SER A 196 25.55 -1.94 27.33
CA SER A 196 24.72 -0.71 27.32
C SER A 196 24.52 -0.15 25.90
N ILE A 197 24.32 -1.03 24.92
CA ILE A 197 24.17 -0.67 23.50
C ILE A 197 22.83 0.05 23.26
N THR A 198 22.84 1.06 22.38
CA THR A 198 21.63 1.83 22.02
C THR A 198 21.21 1.74 20.55
N GLU A 199 22.09 1.26 19.66
CA GLU A 199 21.79 1.13 18.23
C GLU A 199 22.65 0.02 17.59
N LEU A 200 22.14 -0.63 16.53
CA LEU A 200 22.80 -1.76 15.87
C LEU A 200 23.04 -1.57 14.36
N THR A 201 22.72 -0.41 13.79
CA THR A 201 22.74 -0.14 12.33
C THR A 201 24.05 -0.54 11.64
N SER A 202 25.18 -0.37 12.33
CA SER A 202 26.51 -0.70 11.78
C SER A 202 26.74 -2.20 11.56
N LEU A 203 25.98 -3.08 12.21
CA LEU A 203 26.10 -4.52 12.07
C LEU A 203 25.43 -5.07 10.80
N GLY A 204 24.66 -4.26 10.06
CA GLY A 204 23.96 -4.68 8.84
C GLY A 204 24.86 -5.18 7.71
N ALA A 205 26.17 -4.92 7.78
CA ALA A 205 27.16 -5.44 6.82
C ALA A 205 27.61 -6.88 7.12
N LEU A 206 27.28 -7.44 8.28
CA LEU A 206 27.73 -8.76 8.75
C LEU A 206 26.92 -9.92 8.16
N THR A 207 26.89 -10.02 6.84
CA THR A 207 26.06 -10.98 6.08
C THR A 207 26.38 -12.47 6.30
N ASN A 208 27.50 -12.81 6.97
CA ASN A 208 27.85 -14.18 7.34
C ASN A 208 27.43 -14.57 8.77
N LEU A 209 26.83 -13.63 9.52
CA LEU A 209 26.46 -13.84 10.91
C LEU A 209 25.38 -14.93 11.00
N GLN A 210 25.53 -15.84 11.95
CA GLN A 210 24.62 -16.96 12.20
C GLN A 210 23.98 -16.84 13.57
N THR A 211 24.75 -16.39 14.56
CA THR A 211 24.27 -16.19 15.93
C THR A 211 24.66 -14.81 16.43
N LEU A 212 23.71 -14.13 17.07
CA LEU A 212 23.90 -12.82 17.71
C LEU A 212 23.19 -12.81 19.07
N ASP A 213 23.93 -12.59 20.16
CA ASP A 213 23.32 -12.34 21.46
C ASP A 213 23.41 -10.85 21.81
N VAL A 214 22.26 -10.21 22.01
CA VAL A 214 22.15 -8.81 22.47
C VAL A 214 21.32 -8.71 23.75
N SER A 215 21.08 -9.82 24.45
CA SER A 215 20.33 -9.85 25.70
C SER A 215 20.99 -8.98 26.78
N GLY A 216 20.21 -8.49 27.74
CA GLY A 216 20.73 -7.62 28.80
C GLY A 216 21.08 -6.18 28.39
N ASN A 217 20.99 -5.82 27.10
CA ASN A 217 21.12 -4.43 26.64
C ASN A 217 19.81 -3.64 26.85
N ASN A 218 19.51 -3.27 28.09
CA ASN A 218 18.22 -2.68 28.47
C ASN A 218 17.92 -1.29 27.86
N SER A 219 18.88 -0.67 27.15
CA SER A 219 18.69 0.61 26.45
C SER A 219 18.49 0.45 24.94
N LEU A 220 18.59 -0.78 24.43
CA LEU A 220 18.45 -1.10 23.02
C LEU A 220 16.97 -1.25 22.67
N ALA A 221 16.49 -0.51 21.67
CA ALA A 221 15.12 -0.64 21.22
C ALA A 221 14.92 -1.91 20.40
N CYS A 222 13.79 -2.59 20.57
CA CYS A 222 13.47 -3.80 19.80
C CYS A 222 13.37 -3.52 18.30
N ALA A 223 12.97 -2.30 17.93
CA ALA A 223 12.97 -1.85 16.54
C ALA A 223 14.38 -1.91 15.91
N ASP A 224 15.44 -1.58 16.64
CA ASP A 224 16.81 -1.63 16.13
C ASP A 224 17.27 -3.07 15.86
N ILE A 225 16.87 -4.00 16.73
CA ILE A 225 17.14 -5.44 16.56
C ILE A 225 16.44 -5.96 15.32
N ASN A 226 15.16 -5.61 15.16
CA ASN A 226 14.35 -6.04 14.02
C ASN A 226 14.88 -5.47 12.69
N ASN A 227 15.27 -4.19 12.67
CA ASN A 227 15.88 -3.56 11.50
C ASN A 227 17.16 -4.27 11.09
N LEU A 228 17.98 -4.69 12.06
CA LEU A 228 19.17 -5.48 11.79
C LEU A 228 18.82 -6.86 11.21
N ASP A 229 17.91 -7.60 11.84
CA ASP A 229 17.52 -8.95 11.37
C ASP A 229 17.01 -8.93 9.93
N ASN A 230 16.18 -7.94 9.60
CA ASN A 230 15.72 -7.69 8.23
C ASN A 230 16.87 -7.41 7.28
N THR A 231 17.83 -6.57 7.69
CA THR A 231 19.02 -6.25 6.88
C THR A 231 19.87 -7.50 6.62
N LEU A 232 19.90 -8.43 7.57
CA LEU A 232 20.63 -9.70 7.49
C LEU A 232 19.81 -10.84 6.84
N GLY A 233 18.56 -10.58 6.44
CA GLY A 233 17.71 -11.53 5.72
C GLY A 233 17.02 -12.59 6.59
N GLY A 234 16.87 -12.34 7.90
CA GLY A 234 16.05 -13.17 8.80
C GLY A 234 16.60 -14.57 9.11
N ALA A 235 17.86 -14.84 8.75
CA ALA A 235 18.49 -16.15 8.92
C ALA A 235 19.38 -16.24 10.18
N VAL A 236 19.51 -15.14 10.93
CA VAL A 236 20.38 -15.05 12.11
C VAL A 236 19.56 -15.44 13.34
N GLU A 237 20.10 -16.34 14.16
CA GLU A 237 19.53 -16.63 15.47
C GLU A 237 19.91 -15.48 16.43
N ILE A 238 18.96 -14.59 16.72
CA ILE A 238 19.16 -13.44 17.60
C ILE A 238 18.52 -13.68 18.98
N THR A 239 19.34 -13.66 20.03
CA THR A 239 18.84 -13.62 21.43
C THR A 239 18.60 -12.18 21.84
N VAL A 240 17.36 -11.85 22.24
CA VAL A 240 16.91 -10.47 22.49
C VAL A 240 16.77 -10.13 23.98
N PRO A 241 16.75 -8.83 24.36
CA PRO A 241 16.39 -8.40 25.71
C PRO A 241 15.02 -8.91 26.16
N SER A 242 14.87 -9.21 27.46
CA SER A 242 13.66 -9.82 28.03
C SER A 242 12.40 -8.95 27.98
N ASP A 243 12.58 -7.64 27.79
CA ASP A 243 11.52 -6.63 27.68
C ASP A 243 11.09 -6.38 26.22
N CYS A 244 11.69 -7.06 25.24
CA CYS A 244 11.25 -6.94 23.86
C CYS A 244 9.89 -7.57 23.61
N THR A 245 8.97 -6.77 23.07
CA THR A 245 7.58 -7.16 22.76
C THR A 245 7.37 -7.40 21.26
N THR A 246 6.37 -8.21 20.92
CA THR A 246 6.00 -8.70 19.57
C THR A 246 5.30 -7.64 18.70
N ALA A 247 5.62 -6.35 18.86
CA ALA A 247 4.92 -5.25 18.21
C ALA A 247 5.75 -4.62 17.07
N LEU A 248 5.11 -4.45 15.91
CA LEU A 248 5.63 -3.71 14.75
C LEU A 248 5.10 -2.27 14.77
N TYR A 249 5.87 -1.28 14.33
CA TYR A 249 5.47 0.14 14.40
C TYR A 249 5.36 0.78 13.01
N LEU A 250 4.24 1.46 12.77
CA LEU A 250 3.98 2.32 11.62
C LEU A 250 3.73 3.76 12.13
N ASP A 251 4.77 4.60 12.10
CA ASP A 251 4.74 6.00 12.56
C ASP A 251 5.65 6.92 11.72
N ASN A 252 5.84 8.18 12.13
CA ASN A 252 6.64 9.15 11.38
C ASN A 252 8.12 8.77 11.17
N THR A 253 8.65 7.85 11.97
CA THR A 253 10.02 7.35 11.86
C THR A 253 10.14 6.14 10.94
N SER A 254 9.03 5.47 10.59
CA SER A 254 9.03 4.32 9.70
C SER A 254 9.55 4.68 8.29
N ASP A 255 10.26 3.75 7.67
CA ASP A 255 10.66 3.88 6.27
C ASP A 255 9.43 3.95 5.36
N ALA A 256 9.53 4.69 4.26
CA ALA A 256 8.40 5.07 3.43
C ALA A 256 7.66 3.90 2.75
N SER A 257 8.18 2.67 2.81
CA SER A 257 7.49 1.47 2.36
C SER A 257 8.20 0.22 2.86
N GLN A 258 7.52 -0.59 3.69
CA GLN A 258 8.00 -1.90 4.10
C GLN A 258 7.10 -3.01 3.54
N THR A 259 7.68 -4.14 3.15
CA THR A 259 6.94 -5.34 2.75
C THR A 259 7.38 -6.50 3.61
N LEU A 260 6.43 -7.13 4.30
CA LEU A 260 6.64 -8.32 5.12
C LEU A 260 5.90 -9.52 4.51
N ASP A 261 6.52 -10.69 4.55
CA ASP A 261 5.87 -11.96 4.22
C ASP A 261 5.77 -12.82 5.49
N LEU A 262 4.58 -12.85 6.07
CA LEU A 262 4.29 -13.58 7.31
C LEU A 262 4.12 -15.10 7.06
N SER A 263 4.11 -15.56 5.80
CA SER A 263 3.98 -16.98 5.46
C SER A 263 5.27 -17.80 5.66
N MET A 264 6.41 -17.12 5.80
CA MET A 264 7.74 -17.75 5.85
C MET A 264 8.37 -17.82 7.26
N GLN A 265 7.74 -17.28 8.31
CA GLN A 265 8.32 -17.17 9.66
C GLN A 265 7.49 -17.86 10.75
N ALA A 266 8.16 -18.40 11.78
CA ALA A 266 7.54 -18.69 13.07
C ALA A 266 7.34 -17.36 13.82
N ILE A 267 6.18 -16.73 13.61
CA ILE A 267 5.73 -15.41 14.08
C ILE A 267 6.50 -14.81 15.28
N ALA A 268 7.30 -13.76 15.01
CA ALA A 268 7.88 -12.87 16.02
C ALA A 268 6.96 -11.68 16.37
N PHE A 269 5.88 -11.46 15.62
CA PHE A 269 4.96 -10.32 15.79
C PHE A 269 3.51 -10.77 15.90
N ASP A 270 2.78 -10.20 16.86
CA ASP A 270 1.32 -10.44 17.05
C ASP A 270 0.52 -9.13 16.93
N ARG A 271 1.22 -7.98 16.88
CA ARG A 271 0.58 -6.66 16.90
C ARG A 271 1.25 -5.65 15.95
N LEU A 272 0.45 -4.86 15.24
CA LEU A 272 0.89 -3.63 14.56
C LEU A 272 0.43 -2.40 15.36
N VAL A 273 1.36 -1.52 15.73
CA VAL A 273 1.10 -0.23 16.39
C VAL A 273 1.16 0.86 15.33
N ILE A 274 0.05 1.56 15.12
CA ILE A 274 -0.06 2.69 14.20
C ILE A 274 -0.05 3.97 15.04
N GLY A 275 1.05 4.72 14.94
CA GLY A 275 1.34 5.89 15.77
C GLY A 275 1.44 7.18 14.95
N ASP A 276 1.49 8.31 15.66
CA ASP A 276 1.58 9.65 15.05
C ASP A 276 0.43 10.00 14.07
N ILE A 277 -0.77 9.54 14.39
CA ILE A 277 -2.03 9.79 13.68
C ILE A 277 -3.02 10.56 14.58
N GLN A 278 -4.02 11.23 14.00
CA GLN A 278 -5.09 11.90 14.73
C GLN A 278 -6.23 10.95 15.10
N GLY A 279 -6.41 9.87 14.34
CA GLY A 279 -7.43 8.85 14.59
C GLY A 279 -7.51 7.87 13.42
N ARG A 280 -8.53 7.00 13.46
CA ARG A 280 -8.77 5.98 12.43
C ARG A 280 -8.91 6.52 10.99
N ASP A 281 -9.39 7.74 10.82
CA ASP A 281 -9.56 8.37 9.50
C ASP A 281 -8.23 8.59 8.76
N ASP A 282 -7.10 8.55 9.49
CA ASP A 282 -5.76 8.63 8.88
C ASP A 282 -5.24 7.27 8.39
N ILE A 283 -6.01 6.19 8.57
CA ILE A 283 -5.65 4.83 8.19
C ILE A 283 -6.41 4.41 6.94
N VAL A 284 -5.69 3.89 5.94
CA VAL A 284 -6.29 3.26 4.76
C VAL A 284 -5.82 1.81 4.68
N LEU A 285 -6.77 0.89 4.64
CA LEU A 285 -6.52 -0.51 4.30
C LEU A 285 -6.75 -0.68 2.80
N PHE A 286 -5.84 -1.36 2.12
CA PHE A 286 -5.96 -1.63 0.70
C PHE A 286 -5.58 -3.07 0.39
N GLN A 287 -6.46 -3.81 -0.26
CA GLN A 287 -6.17 -5.16 -0.73
C GLN A 287 -5.68 -5.11 -2.18
N SER A 288 -4.56 -5.79 -2.44
CA SER A 288 -4.03 -6.03 -3.79
C SER A 288 -3.74 -7.51 -3.95
N GLY A 289 -4.57 -8.22 -4.73
CA GLY A 289 -4.54 -9.68 -4.77
C GLY A 289 -4.74 -10.28 -3.36
N ASN A 290 -3.73 -11.02 -2.87
CA ASN A 290 -3.76 -11.61 -1.53
C ASN A 290 -3.07 -10.75 -0.45
N ASP A 291 -2.53 -9.60 -0.83
CA ASP A 291 -1.73 -8.77 0.06
C ASP A 291 -2.58 -7.68 0.72
N LEU A 292 -2.30 -7.39 1.98
CA LEU A 292 -2.87 -6.24 2.70
C LEU A 292 -1.84 -5.13 2.76
N ARG A 293 -2.15 -3.98 2.17
CA ARG A 293 -1.42 -2.73 2.40
C ARG A 293 -2.14 -1.91 3.47
N VAL A 294 -1.40 -1.53 4.51
CA VAL A 294 -1.85 -0.60 5.56
C VAL A 294 -1.10 0.70 5.38
N THR A 295 -1.83 1.78 5.23
CA THR A 295 -1.29 3.13 5.05
C THR A 295 -1.70 4.00 6.22
N ALA A 296 -0.80 4.84 6.71
CA ALA A 296 -1.05 5.80 7.79
C ALA A 296 -0.56 7.20 7.39
N ASN A 297 -1.44 8.20 7.50
CA ASN A 297 -1.10 9.60 7.31
C ASN A 297 -0.50 10.19 8.58
N THR A 298 0.84 10.26 8.64
CA THR A 298 1.58 10.73 9.81
C THR A 298 1.98 12.20 9.68
N SER A 299 2.54 12.80 10.75
CA SER A 299 3.10 14.16 10.69
C SER A 299 4.30 14.30 9.73
N ALA A 300 4.94 13.18 9.35
CA ALA A 300 6.02 13.14 8.36
C ALA A 300 5.55 12.75 6.94
N GLY A 301 4.23 12.73 6.71
CA GLY A 301 3.61 12.29 5.46
C GLY A 301 3.10 10.86 5.52
N GLU A 302 2.68 10.36 4.36
CA GLU A 302 2.15 8.99 4.22
C GLU A 302 3.25 7.95 4.52
N LYS A 303 2.89 6.96 5.33
CA LYS A 303 3.71 5.79 5.65
C LYS A 303 2.92 4.55 5.29
N GLN A 304 3.59 3.51 4.80
CA GLN A 304 2.90 2.28 4.42
C GLN A 304 3.68 1.03 4.81
N ILE A 305 2.92 -0.02 5.06
CA ILE A 305 3.41 -1.38 5.19
C ILE A 305 2.52 -2.34 4.39
N THR A 306 3.13 -3.31 3.73
CA THR A 306 2.43 -4.36 3.00
C THR A 306 2.70 -5.70 3.65
N PHE A 307 1.64 -6.42 4.00
CA PHE A 307 1.66 -7.80 4.45
C PHE A 307 1.30 -8.72 3.28
N SER A 308 2.27 -9.52 2.86
CA SER A 308 2.11 -10.46 1.75
C SER A 308 1.25 -11.65 2.17
N ASN A 309 0.37 -12.11 1.28
CA ASN A 309 -0.50 -13.27 1.49
C ASN A 309 -1.48 -13.16 2.67
N TRP A 310 -1.74 -11.95 3.19
CA TRP A 310 -2.66 -11.69 4.31
C TRP A 310 -4.03 -12.39 4.15
N PHE A 311 -4.57 -12.38 2.94
CA PHE A 311 -5.89 -12.94 2.64
C PHE A 311 -5.85 -14.41 2.18
N SER A 312 -4.67 -15.03 2.12
CA SER A 312 -4.53 -16.44 1.67
C SER A 312 -4.83 -17.46 2.78
N ASP A 313 -4.51 -17.15 4.03
CA ASP A 313 -4.73 -18.00 5.20
C ASP A 313 -4.78 -17.14 6.48
N GLU A 314 -5.68 -17.46 7.42
CA GLU A 314 -5.77 -16.77 8.71
C GLU A 314 -4.46 -16.89 9.53
N ALA A 315 -3.66 -17.94 9.30
CA ALA A 315 -2.37 -18.11 9.95
C ALA A 315 -1.32 -17.06 9.55
N TYR A 316 -1.55 -16.29 8.48
CA TYR A 316 -0.67 -15.24 7.99
C TYR A 316 -1.06 -13.83 8.49
N GLN A 317 -2.09 -13.74 9.33
CA GLN A 317 -2.61 -12.47 9.83
C GLN A 317 -2.04 -12.13 11.21
N LEU A 318 -1.88 -10.83 11.48
CA LEU A 318 -1.58 -10.34 12.83
C LEU A 318 -2.82 -10.42 13.72
N GLY A 319 -2.62 -10.69 15.02
CA GLY A 319 -3.72 -10.77 15.98
C GLY A 319 -4.33 -9.42 16.35
N GLU A 320 -3.52 -8.36 16.42
CA GLU A 320 -3.90 -7.07 16.98
C GLU A 320 -3.40 -5.84 16.18
N PHE A 321 -4.19 -4.76 16.18
CA PHE A 321 -3.83 -3.43 15.69
C PHE A 321 -4.02 -2.42 16.81
N GLU A 322 -2.95 -1.76 17.27
CA GLU A 322 -3.00 -0.70 18.28
C GLU A 322 -2.97 0.66 17.60
N ILE A 323 -4.01 1.46 17.81
CA ILE A 323 -4.25 2.71 17.06
C ILE A 323 -4.08 3.89 18.02
N GLY A 324 -2.92 4.53 17.99
CA GLY A 324 -2.60 5.71 18.80
C GLY A 324 -3.15 5.63 20.23
N SER A 325 -4.01 6.60 20.60
CA SER A 325 -4.70 6.63 21.91
C SER A 325 -6.05 5.89 21.94
N GLU A 326 -6.52 5.38 20.81
CA GLU A 326 -7.81 4.66 20.71
C GLU A 326 -7.73 3.21 21.19
N GLY A 327 -6.52 2.66 21.32
CA GLY A 327 -6.28 1.33 21.86
C GLY A 327 -6.28 0.24 20.80
N VAL A 328 -6.52 -0.99 21.23
CA VAL A 328 -6.33 -2.21 20.41
C VAL A 328 -7.63 -2.62 19.71
N SER A 329 -7.48 -3.03 18.46
CA SER A 329 -8.53 -3.47 17.52
C SER A 329 -8.11 -4.81 16.91
N ARG A 330 -9.05 -5.71 16.64
CA ARG A 330 -8.78 -6.83 15.70
C ARG A 330 -8.83 -6.30 14.27
N PHE A 331 -8.26 -7.05 13.33
CA PHE A 331 -8.30 -6.69 11.91
C PHE A 331 -9.74 -6.46 11.42
N ASP A 332 -10.65 -7.39 11.72
CA ASP A 332 -12.06 -7.29 11.29
C ASP A 332 -12.74 -6.03 11.82
N ASP A 333 -12.46 -5.66 13.07
CA ASP A 333 -13.00 -4.45 13.71
C ASP A 333 -12.39 -3.17 13.12
N LEU A 334 -11.10 -3.22 12.77
CA LEU A 334 -10.42 -2.10 12.11
C LEU A 334 -10.99 -1.91 10.70
N ARG A 335 -11.05 -2.99 9.92
CA ARG A 335 -11.63 -3.01 8.58
C ARG A 335 -13.06 -2.50 8.56
N ALA A 336 -13.90 -2.94 9.50
CA ALA A 336 -15.28 -2.46 9.61
C ALA A 336 -15.37 -0.96 9.95
N ALA A 337 -14.33 -0.38 10.58
CA ALA A 337 -14.32 1.02 10.99
C ALA A 337 -13.72 1.96 9.92
N VAL A 338 -12.71 1.52 9.17
CA VAL A 338 -12.00 2.37 8.19
C VAL A 338 -12.29 2.00 6.73
N GLY A 339 -13.02 0.91 6.49
CA GLY A 339 -13.25 0.40 5.14
C GLY A 339 -12.10 -0.45 4.59
N LEU A 340 -12.32 -1.03 3.41
CA LEU A 340 -11.27 -1.66 2.62
C LEU A 340 -11.27 -1.10 1.20
N GLY A 341 -10.17 -0.45 0.82
CA GLY A 341 -9.90 -0.17 -0.58
C GLY A 341 -9.59 -1.48 -1.32
N LEU A 342 -10.26 -1.73 -2.44
CA LEU A 342 -10.09 -2.94 -3.23
C LEU A 342 -9.93 -2.60 -4.71
N ALA A 343 -8.91 -3.16 -5.34
CA ALA A 343 -8.85 -3.29 -6.79
C ALA A 343 -9.17 -4.74 -7.17
N LEU A 344 -10.17 -4.92 -8.02
CA LEU A 344 -10.53 -6.20 -8.60
C LEU A 344 -9.53 -6.58 -9.70
N THR A 345 -9.90 -7.45 -10.64
CA THR A 345 -9.00 -7.93 -11.71
C THR A 345 -9.38 -7.31 -13.06
N ASP A 346 -8.50 -7.42 -14.05
CA ASP A 346 -8.80 -6.98 -15.43
C ASP A 346 -9.76 -7.96 -16.18
N GLN A 347 -10.63 -8.68 -15.46
CA GLN A 347 -11.60 -9.64 -16.00
C GLN A 347 -12.98 -9.35 -15.41
N ASP A 348 -14.04 -9.85 -16.05
CA ASP A 348 -15.41 -9.79 -15.53
C ASP A 348 -15.49 -10.34 -14.09
N ASP A 349 -15.67 -9.44 -13.13
CA ASP A 349 -15.72 -9.74 -11.71
C ASP A 349 -17.14 -9.60 -11.14
N THR A 350 -17.40 -10.32 -10.06
CA THR A 350 -18.65 -10.21 -9.30
C THR A 350 -18.31 -10.01 -7.83
N TYR A 351 -18.58 -8.82 -7.32
CA TYR A 351 -18.13 -8.41 -6.00
C TYR A 351 -19.23 -7.72 -5.18
N SER A 352 -19.31 -8.12 -3.91
CA SER A 352 -20.09 -7.44 -2.87
C SER A 352 -19.11 -6.93 -1.83
N GLY A 353 -19.21 -5.63 -1.54
CA GLY A 353 -18.48 -4.93 -0.50
C GLY A 353 -18.85 -5.39 0.91
N SER A 354 -18.35 -4.65 1.88
CA SER A 354 -18.52 -4.90 3.30
C SER A 354 -19.73 -4.13 3.86
N ASN A 355 -19.85 -4.03 5.18
CA ASN A 355 -20.88 -3.17 5.77
C ASN A 355 -20.31 -1.82 6.24
N GLY A 356 -19.09 -1.48 5.84
CA GLY A 356 -18.46 -0.20 6.13
C GLY A 356 -18.03 0.47 4.82
N ASN A 357 -17.60 1.72 4.91
CA ASN A 357 -17.31 2.58 3.75
C ASN A 357 -16.17 2.02 2.89
N ASP A 358 -16.48 1.42 1.76
CA ASP A 358 -15.50 0.79 0.87
C ASP A 358 -15.10 1.71 -0.29
N ILE A 359 -13.90 1.49 -0.84
CA ILE A 359 -13.46 2.12 -2.08
C ILE A 359 -13.14 1.01 -3.07
N ILE A 360 -13.99 0.81 -4.06
CA ILE A 360 -13.95 -0.34 -4.97
C ILE A 360 -13.58 0.13 -6.38
N TYR A 361 -12.56 -0.48 -6.96
CA TYR A 361 -12.13 -0.29 -8.35
C TYR A 361 -12.31 -1.62 -9.12
N GLY A 362 -13.18 -1.66 -10.13
CA GLY A 362 -13.40 -2.83 -10.98
C GLY A 362 -12.26 -3.11 -11.95
N LEU A 363 -11.66 -2.05 -12.52
CA LEU A 363 -10.59 -2.08 -13.53
C LEU A 363 -11.11 -2.35 -14.94
N ASP A 364 -10.56 -3.33 -15.67
CA ASP A 364 -11.06 -3.72 -16.99
C ASP A 364 -12.02 -4.91 -16.83
N GLY A 365 -13.08 -5.00 -17.63
CA GLY A 365 -14.02 -6.14 -17.57
C GLY A 365 -15.47 -5.67 -17.56
N ASN A 366 -16.43 -6.58 -17.66
CA ASN A 366 -17.83 -6.24 -17.40
C ASN A 366 -18.19 -6.70 -15.99
N ASP A 367 -18.07 -5.80 -15.05
CA ASP A 367 -18.14 -6.11 -13.63
C ASP A 367 -19.55 -5.98 -13.06
N ILE A 368 -19.82 -6.74 -12.01
CA ILE A 368 -21.02 -6.59 -11.19
C ILE A 368 -20.59 -6.25 -9.77
N ILE A 369 -20.76 -4.99 -9.37
CA ILE A 369 -20.23 -4.45 -8.11
C ILE A 369 -21.38 -3.90 -7.24
N ALA A 370 -21.46 -4.39 -6.00
CA ALA A 370 -22.31 -3.85 -4.96
C ALA A 370 -21.47 -3.33 -3.78
N GLY A 371 -21.68 -2.09 -3.33
CA GLY A 371 -21.04 -1.53 -2.13
C GLY A 371 -21.52 -2.18 -0.83
N GLU A 372 -22.79 -2.58 -0.80
CA GLU A 372 -23.53 -3.17 0.34
C GLU A 372 -24.02 -2.14 1.36
N ARG A 373 -23.28 -1.87 2.45
CA ARG A 373 -23.66 -0.82 3.41
C ARG A 373 -22.46 0.07 3.70
N GLY A 374 -22.74 1.33 4.00
CA GLY A 374 -21.73 2.34 4.29
C GLY A 374 -21.82 3.47 3.28
N ALA A 375 -20.92 4.44 3.38
CA ALA A 375 -20.74 5.45 2.35
C ALA A 375 -19.66 4.97 1.38
N ASP A 376 -20.06 4.25 0.34
CA ASP A 376 -19.13 3.57 -0.56
C ASP A 376 -18.73 4.46 -1.74
N VAL A 377 -17.50 4.25 -2.25
CA VAL A 377 -17.01 4.85 -3.50
C VAL A 377 -16.75 3.73 -4.49
N ILE A 378 -17.49 3.72 -5.60
CA ILE A 378 -17.42 2.67 -6.61
C ILE A 378 -16.96 3.27 -7.93
N VAL A 379 -15.89 2.70 -8.49
CA VAL A 379 -15.39 2.97 -9.84
C VAL A 379 -15.43 1.65 -10.60
N GLY A 380 -16.31 1.53 -11.59
CA GLY A 380 -16.38 0.34 -12.45
C GLY A 380 -15.07 0.16 -13.21
N GLY A 381 -14.72 1.18 -14.00
CA GLY A 381 -13.53 1.17 -14.84
C GLY A 381 -13.94 0.92 -16.28
N SER A 382 -13.09 0.29 -17.09
CA SER A 382 -13.37 0.08 -18.52
C SER A 382 -14.21 -1.17 -18.76
N GLY A 383 -15.40 -0.99 -19.33
CA GLY A 383 -16.23 -2.10 -19.78
C GLY A 383 -17.71 -1.75 -19.87
N SER A 384 -18.55 -2.64 -19.36
CA SER A 384 -20.00 -2.40 -19.28
C SER A 384 -20.47 -2.95 -17.97
N ASP A 385 -20.39 -2.11 -16.95
CA ASP A 385 -20.49 -2.54 -15.56
C ASP A 385 -21.90 -2.40 -15.02
N ILE A 386 -22.26 -3.23 -14.03
CA ILE A 386 -23.46 -3.10 -13.22
C ILE A 386 -23.05 -2.66 -11.83
N LEU A 387 -23.36 -1.41 -11.49
CA LEU A 387 -22.91 -0.76 -10.26
C LEU A 387 -24.10 -0.46 -9.35
N SER A 388 -23.94 -0.75 -8.06
CA SER A 388 -24.92 -0.41 -7.04
C SER A 388 -24.20 -0.04 -5.74
N GLY A 389 -24.52 1.11 -5.16
CA GLY A 389 -24.07 1.42 -3.80
C GLY A 389 -24.58 0.40 -2.77
N HIS A 390 -25.76 -0.15 -3.02
CA HIS A 390 -26.40 -1.08 -2.11
C HIS A 390 -26.31 -2.53 -2.57
N LYS A 391 -26.79 -3.42 -1.71
CA LYS A 391 -26.94 -4.85 -2.02
C LYS A 391 -27.75 -5.12 -3.30
N ILE A 392 -27.20 -5.95 -4.17
CA ILE A 392 -27.91 -6.60 -5.29
C ILE A 392 -27.94 -8.11 -5.11
N THR A 393 -28.89 -8.78 -5.76
CA THR A 393 -28.92 -10.24 -5.87
C THR A 393 -28.62 -10.64 -7.29
N ILE A 394 -27.70 -11.57 -7.47
CA ILE A 394 -27.31 -12.11 -8.76
C ILE A 394 -27.87 -13.53 -8.84
N ASP A 395 -28.77 -13.75 -9.79
CA ASP A 395 -29.39 -15.04 -10.01
C ASP A 395 -28.46 -15.98 -10.81
N ASP A 396 -28.77 -17.29 -10.81
CA ASP A 396 -27.97 -18.33 -11.49
C ASP A 396 -27.79 -18.08 -13.02
N ASP A 397 -28.65 -17.25 -13.61
CA ASP A 397 -28.60 -16.85 -15.02
C ASP A 397 -27.89 -15.50 -15.25
N SER A 398 -27.16 -15.00 -14.23
CA SER A 398 -26.48 -13.72 -14.22
C SER A 398 -27.41 -12.51 -14.32
N SER A 399 -28.72 -12.68 -14.15
CA SER A 399 -29.61 -11.53 -14.00
C SER A 399 -29.42 -10.88 -12.63
N VAL A 400 -29.45 -9.54 -12.64
CA VAL A 400 -29.28 -8.73 -11.43
C VAL A 400 -30.64 -8.21 -10.99
N THR A 401 -30.98 -8.46 -9.73
CA THR A 401 -32.18 -7.93 -9.08
C THR A 401 -31.81 -7.01 -7.93
N ARG A 402 -32.50 -5.86 -7.85
CA ARG A 402 -32.30 -4.89 -6.77
C ARG A 402 -32.79 -5.46 -5.45
N SER A 403 -32.03 -5.22 -4.38
CA SER A 403 -32.54 -5.38 -3.02
C SER A 403 -33.06 -4.04 -2.50
N VAL A 404 -33.97 -4.09 -1.53
CA VAL A 404 -34.38 -2.88 -0.81
C VAL A 404 -33.23 -2.42 0.06
N SER A 405 -32.71 -1.21 -0.18
CA SER A 405 -31.79 -0.56 0.73
C SER A 405 -32.51 0.06 1.93
N TYR A 406 -31.87 -0.05 3.09
CA TYR A 406 -32.22 0.66 4.32
C TYR A 406 -31.01 1.44 4.84
N ASP A 407 -30.06 1.70 3.95
CA ASP A 407 -28.85 2.42 4.32
C ASP A 407 -29.17 3.89 4.63
N SER A 408 -28.52 4.40 5.67
CA SER A 408 -28.56 5.80 6.04
C SER A 408 -27.50 6.64 5.33
N ASP A 409 -26.49 5.99 4.76
CA ASP A 409 -25.33 6.62 4.14
C ASP A 409 -25.54 6.82 2.64
N GLN A 410 -24.75 7.73 2.04
CA GLN A 410 -24.87 8.07 0.61
C GLN A 410 -23.63 7.58 -0.13
N ASP A 411 -23.86 6.75 -1.14
CA ASP A 411 -22.80 6.21 -1.99
C ASP A 411 -22.41 7.16 -3.12
N THR A 412 -21.17 7.03 -3.58
CA THR A 412 -20.62 7.73 -4.73
C THR A 412 -20.25 6.72 -5.82
N ILE A 413 -20.88 6.84 -6.98
CA ILE A 413 -20.52 6.09 -8.17
C ILE A 413 -19.77 7.05 -9.10
N VAL A 414 -18.54 6.71 -9.45
CA VAL A 414 -17.67 7.54 -10.28
C VAL A 414 -17.64 7.00 -11.70
N PHE A 415 -17.84 7.88 -12.68
CA PHE A 415 -17.74 7.56 -14.10
C PHE A 415 -16.73 8.48 -14.80
N ASN A 416 -15.81 7.90 -15.56
CA ASN A 416 -14.76 8.57 -16.31
C ASN A 416 -14.88 8.32 -17.82
N LEU A 417 -14.12 9.08 -18.61
CA LEU A 417 -14.02 8.83 -20.06
C LEU A 417 -13.27 7.52 -20.33
N GLY A 418 -13.84 6.67 -21.18
CA GLY A 418 -13.32 5.34 -21.47
C GLY A 418 -13.82 4.24 -20.55
N ASP A 419 -14.76 4.55 -19.64
CA ASP A 419 -15.39 3.55 -18.76
C ASP A 419 -16.40 2.69 -19.55
N GLY A 420 -16.90 3.17 -20.69
CA GLY A 420 -17.81 2.40 -21.54
C GLY A 420 -19.27 2.58 -21.16
N ASN A 421 -20.05 1.50 -21.09
CA ASN A 421 -21.51 1.57 -20.99
C ASN A 421 -22.02 0.95 -19.70
N ASP A 422 -22.10 1.77 -18.65
CA ASP A 422 -22.39 1.31 -17.30
C ASP A 422 -23.87 1.44 -16.95
N ILE A 423 -24.32 0.58 -16.03
CA ILE A 423 -25.70 0.56 -15.53
C ILE A 423 -25.70 0.70 -14.01
N ILE A 424 -26.37 1.74 -13.53
CA ILE A 424 -26.56 2.00 -12.11
C ILE A 424 -27.90 1.41 -11.64
N TYR A 425 -27.82 0.51 -10.66
CA TYR A 425 -28.97 -0.12 -10.01
C TYR A 425 -29.29 0.58 -8.69
N GLU A 426 -30.07 1.66 -8.76
CA GLU A 426 -30.51 2.39 -7.56
C GLU A 426 -31.87 1.89 -7.04
N TYR A 427 -31.98 1.74 -5.72
CA TYR A 427 -33.25 1.60 -4.99
C TYR A 427 -33.08 2.05 -3.54
N GLU A 428 -33.55 3.25 -3.23
CA GLU A 428 -33.45 3.80 -1.87
C GLU A 428 -34.83 4.19 -1.31
N VAL A 429 -35.12 3.74 -0.08
CA VAL A 429 -36.38 4.03 0.62
C VAL A 429 -36.38 5.47 1.14
N THR A 430 -35.23 5.95 1.61
CA THR A 430 -35.04 7.30 2.15
C THR A 430 -34.42 8.20 1.09
N LEU A 431 -35.26 8.95 0.36
CA LEU A 431 -34.85 9.71 -0.84
C LEU A 431 -33.67 10.69 -0.66
N SER A 432 -33.30 11.07 0.58
CA SER A 432 -32.13 11.90 0.86
C SER A 432 -30.79 11.17 0.73
N ASN A 433 -30.80 9.84 0.70
CA ASN A 433 -29.60 9.00 0.73
C ASN A 433 -29.25 8.41 -0.64
N ARG A 434 -30.06 8.71 -1.66
CA ARG A 434 -29.84 8.25 -3.04
C ARG A 434 -28.45 8.65 -3.51
N ALA A 435 -27.81 7.76 -4.26
CA ALA A 435 -26.41 7.86 -4.63
C ALA A 435 -26.07 9.17 -5.38
N LEU A 436 -24.80 9.55 -5.26
CA LEU A 436 -24.15 10.57 -6.07
C LEU A 436 -23.52 9.92 -7.30
N LEU A 437 -23.90 10.37 -8.50
CA LEU A 437 -23.14 10.09 -9.72
C LEU A 437 -22.11 11.19 -9.93
N GLN A 438 -20.83 10.85 -9.84
CA GLN A 438 -19.73 11.77 -10.03
C GLN A 438 -19.08 11.54 -11.40
N PHE A 439 -19.21 12.53 -12.29
CA PHE A 439 -18.49 12.54 -13.56
C PHE A 439 -17.06 13.05 -13.35
N GLY A 440 -16.09 12.26 -13.81
CA GLY A 440 -14.67 12.54 -13.75
C GLY A 440 -14.23 13.75 -14.58
N THR A 441 -12.93 14.05 -14.52
CA THR A 441 -12.37 15.18 -15.25
C THR A 441 -12.51 15.01 -16.76
N GLY A 442 -12.96 16.06 -17.45
CA GLY A 442 -13.12 16.03 -18.91
C GLY A 442 -14.54 15.77 -19.39
N ILE A 443 -15.48 15.49 -18.48
CA ILE A 443 -16.92 15.39 -18.76
C ILE A 443 -17.59 16.64 -18.17
N ALA A 444 -18.04 17.55 -19.03
CA ALA A 444 -18.80 18.72 -18.64
C ALA A 444 -20.31 18.50 -18.89
N PRO A 445 -21.20 19.27 -18.24
CA PRO A 445 -22.65 19.16 -18.48
C PRO A 445 -23.05 19.30 -19.97
N ALA A 446 -22.31 20.09 -20.73
CA ALA A 446 -22.56 20.30 -22.16
C ALA A 446 -22.16 19.12 -23.06
N ASP A 447 -21.41 18.15 -22.52
CA ASP A 447 -21.00 16.95 -23.24
C ASP A 447 -22.06 15.84 -23.12
N ILE A 448 -23.03 15.99 -22.20
CA ILE A 448 -24.06 14.99 -21.93
C ILE A 448 -25.32 15.28 -22.74
N THR A 449 -25.79 14.27 -23.46
CA THR A 449 -27.14 14.24 -24.04
C THR A 449 -27.98 13.23 -23.26
N LEU A 450 -29.18 13.63 -22.83
CA LEU A 450 -30.09 12.71 -22.14
C LEU A 450 -30.99 11.98 -23.11
N TYR A 451 -31.08 10.67 -22.91
CA TYR A 451 -31.89 9.78 -23.72
C TYR A 451 -32.75 8.89 -22.81
N ARG A 452 -34.02 8.70 -23.19
CA ARG A 452 -34.92 7.77 -22.53
C ARG A 452 -35.06 6.49 -23.33
N ASN A 453 -34.93 5.37 -22.63
CA ASN A 453 -35.14 4.03 -23.18
C ASN A 453 -36.17 3.27 -22.33
N GLY A 454 -37.45 3.31 -22.70
CA GLY A 454 -38.51 2.77 -21.86
C GLY A 454 -38.60 3.47 -20.50
N LEU A 455 -38.17 2.78 -19.44
CA LEU A 455 -38.13 3.32 -18.07
C LEU A 455 -36.75 3.81 -17.64
N ASP A 456 -35.71 3.58 -18.44
CA ASP A 456 -34.33 3.90 -18.11
C ASP A 456 -33.97 5.32 -18.56
N LEU A 457 -33.10 5.97 -17.78
CA LEU A 457 -32.49 7.25 -18.16
C LEU A 457 -31.04 7.00 -18.54
N VAL A 458 -30.67 7.39 -19.75
CA VAL A 458 -29.31 7.27 -20.27
C VAL A 458 -28.67 8.65 -20.34
N PHE A 459 -27.53 8.78 -19.69
CA PHE A 459 -26.60 9.89 -19.86
C PHE A 459 -25.64 9.48 -20.97
N GLN A 460 -25.80 9.98 -22.18
CA GLN A 460 -24.89 9.72 -23.29
C GLN A 460 -23.76 10.76 -23.29
N ILE A 461 -22.50 10.32 -23.15
CA ILE A 461 -21.34 11.21 -23.11
C ILE A 461 -20.71 11.31 -24.51
N ASN A 462 -20.48 10.17 -25.17
CA ASN A 462 -19.96 10.11 -26.54
C ASN A 462 -20.38 8.79 -27.20
N ALA A 463 -19.79 8.39 -28.34
CA ALA A 463 -20.21 7.18 -29.06
C ALA A 463 -19.84 5.85 -28.35
N GLU A 464 -18.89 5.88 -27.42
CA GLU A 464 -18.36 4.72 -26.70
C GLU A 464 -18.81 4.71 -25.23
N ASP A 465 -19.03 5.90 -24.65
CA ASP A 465 -19.32 6.09 -23.21
C ASP A 465 -20.77 6.51 -22.92
N SER A 466 -21.43 5.79 -22.00
CA SER A 466 -22.73 6.14 -21.43
C SER A 466 -22.92 5.61 -20.00
N VAL A 467 -23.79 6.27 -19.24
CA VAL A 467 -24.28 5.79 -17.94
C VAL A 467 -25.79 5.65 -17.99
N THR A 468 -26.30 4.46 -17.72
CA THR A 468 -27.73 4.18 -17.64
C THR A 468 -28.17 4.07 -16.20
N VAL A 469 -29.07 4.94 -15.75
CA VAL A 469 -29.77 4.75 -14.48
C VAL A 469 -31.01 3.90 -14.76
N PHE A 470 -30.95 2.64 -14.36
CA PHE A 470 -31.98 1.66 -14.63
C PHE A 470 -33.30 2.09 -13.95
N GLU A 471 -34.42 2.01 -14.66
CA GLU A 471 -35.79 2.34 -14.24
C GLU A 471 -36.00 3.73 -13.59
N TRP A 472 -35.20 4.75 -13.92
CA TRP A 472 -35.33 6.12 -13.42
C TRP A 472 -36.78 6.67 -13.42
N PHE A 473 -37.53 6.39 -14.49
CA PHE A 473 -38.90 6.89 -14.68
C PHE A 473 -39.97 6.08 -13.95
N LYS A 474 -39.61 5.01 -13.23
CA LYS A 474 -40.56 4.15 -12.52
C LYS A 474 -41.09 4.76 -11.24
N ALA A 475 -40.20 5.28 -10.37
CA ALA A 475 -40.54 6.02 -9.16
C ALA A 475 -39.31 6.71 -8.57
N GLY A 476 -39.50 7.64 -7.62
CA GLY A 476 -38.41 8.41 -7.01
C GLY A 476 -37.33 7.55 -6.30
N GLN A 477 -37.68 6.35 -5.84
CA GLN A 477 -36.74 5.41 -5.20
C GLN A 477 -35.68 4.87 -6.17
N TYR A 478 -35.95 4.86 -7.48
CA TYR A 478 -35.07 4.28 -8.51
C TYR A 478 -34.10 5.31 -9.12
N ARG A 479 -34.10 6.53 -8.58
CA ARG A 479 -33.36 7.66 -9.14
C ARG A 479 -32.15 7.95 -8.28
N ILE A 480 -30.99 8.20 -8.88
CA ILE A 480 -29.87 8.81 -8.14
C ILE A 480 -30.27 10.17 -7.54
N GLY A 481 -29.63 10.55 -6.44
CA GLY A 481 -29.96 11.74 -5.66
C GLY A 481 -29.31 12.99 -6.19
N GLN A 482 -28.03 12.87 -6.55
CA GLN A 482 -27.18 13.99 -6.93
C GLN A 482 -26.30 13.64 -8.11
N ILE A 483 -25.87 14.68 -8.82
CA ILE A 483 -24.86 14.60 -9.88
C ILE A 483 -23.75 15.61 -9.54
N GLN A 484 -22.51 15.22 -9.76
CA GLN A 484 -21.36 16.10 -9.62
C GLN A 484 -20.51 16.06 -10.89
N PHE A 485 -20.03 17.23 -11.33
CA PHE A 485 -19.12 17.36 -12.47
C PHE A 485 -17.75 17.82 -11.97
N GLY A 486 -16.73 16.97 -12.12
CA GLY A 486 -15.39 17.22 -11.61
C GLY A 486 -15.42 17.46 -10.09
N ASN A 487 -14.78 18.55 -9.64
CA ASN A 487 -14.71 18.93 -8.22
C ASN A 487 -15.70 20.03 -7.82
N ASN A 488 -16.76 20.24 -8.60
CA ASN A 488 -17.78 21.24 -8.28
C ASN A 488 -18.74 20.74 -7.18
N ASP A 489 -19.56 21.62 -6.60
CA ASP A 489 -20.58 21.19 -5.64
C ASP A 489 -21.62 20.27 -6.33
N PRO A 490 -22.05 19.17 -5.67
CA PRO A 490 -23.12 18.33 -6.19
C PRO A 490 -24.43 19.10 -6.38
N ILE A 491 -25.16 18.78 -7.45
CA ILE A 491 -26.48 19.33 -7.76
C ILE A 491 -27.54 18.24 -7.69
N ALA A 492 -28.80 18.61 -7.44
CA ALA A 492 -29.90 17.65 -7.39
C ALA A 492 -30.12 17.02 -8.77
N ALA A 493 -30.03 15.69 -8.85
CA ALA A 493 -30.08 14.97 -10.12
C ALA A 493 -31.41 15.22 -10.85
N THR A 494 -32.54 15.11 -10.13
CA THR A 494 -33.88 15.32 -10.71
C THR A 494 -34.06 16.72 -11.28
N GLU A 495 -33.60 17.76 -10.57
CA GLU A 495 -33.75 19.14 -11.04
C GLU A 495 -32.91 19.41 -12.28
N TRP A 496 -31.69 18.84 -12.33
CA TRP A 496 -30.82 18.98 -13.49
C TRP A 496 -31.36 18.25 -14.71
N VAL A 497 -31.82 17.01 -14.54
CA VAL A 497 -32.42 16.18 -15.61
C VAL A 497 -33.65 16.84 -16.22
N ASN A 498 -34.58 17.33 -15.39
CA ASN A 498 -35.81 17.96 -15.88
C ASN A 498 -35.54 19.29 -16.61
N ALA A 499 -34.41 19.94 -16.32
CA ALA A 499 -33.97 21.14 -17.02
C ALA A 499 -33.25 20.86 -18.35
N GLN A 500 -32.95 19.59 -18.68
CA GLN A 500 -32.35 19.22 -19.95
C GLN A 500 -33.41 18.76 -20.96
N PRO A 501 -33.16 18.92 -22.27
CA PRO A 501 -33.92 18.22 -23.29
C PRO A 501 -33.77 16.70 -23.15
N LEU A 502 -34.88 15.98 -23.22
CA LEU A 502 -34.92 14.52 -23.15
C LEU A 502 -35.39 13.94 -24.48
N SER A 503 -34.48 13.30 -25.20
CA SER A 503 -34.78 12.59 -26.44
C SER A 503 -35.23 11.14 -26.17
N SER A 504 -36.03 10.58 -27.07
CA SER A 504 -36.51 9.19 -27.00
C SER A 504 -36.52 8.55 -28.39
N ASN A 505 -36.26 7.25 -28.50
CA ASN A 505 -36.58 6.47 -29.71
C ASN A 505 -37.86 5.63 -29.53
N ASP A 506 -38.54 5.76 -28.39
CA ASP A 506 -39.83 5.11 -28.19
C ASP A 506 -40.92 5.88 -28.95
N ILE A 507 -41.66 5.15 -29.79
CA ILE A 507 -42.89 5.63 -30.49
C ILE A 507 -43.92 6.20 -29.49
N THR A 508 -43.83 5.88 -28.21
CA THR A 508 -44.70 6.45 -27.18
C THR A 508 -43.88 6.99 -26.02
N VAL A 509 -43.88 8.31 -25.87
CA VAL A 509 -43.19 9.03 -24.80
C VAL A 509 -44.22 9.51 -23.79
N THR A 510 -44.08 9.11 -22.54
CA THR A 510 -44.93 9.60 -21.44
C THR A 510 -44.06 10.35 -20.44
N GLY A 511 -44.20 11.66 -20.34
CA GLY A 511 -43.54 12.50 -19.32
C GLY A 511 -43.92 12.14 -17.89
N THR A 512 -43.52 12.96 -16.94
CA THR A 512 -43.88 12.82 -15.52
C THR A 512 -44.74 14.00 -15.06
N ASP A 513 -45.14 14.02 -13.78
CA ASP A 513 -45.93 15.13 -13.24
C ASP A 513 -45.08 16.40 -12.98
N ALA A 514 -43.94 16.55 -13.67
CA ALA A 514 -42.99 17.63 -13.47
C ALA A 514 -42.67 18.28 -14.82
N SER A 515 -42.45 19.60 -14.82
CA SER A 515 -42.08 20.34 -16.03
C SER A 515 -40.82 19.81 -16.68
N GLU A 516 -40.95 19.36 -17.92
CA GLU A 516 -39.92 18.67 -18.70
C GLU A 516 -39.85 19.19 -20.14
N SER A 517 -38.73 18.93 -20.83
CA SER A 517 -38.61 19.16 -22.26
C SER A 517 -38.53 17.81 -22.98
N LEU A 518 -39.63 17.39 -23.58
CA LEU A 518 -39.79 16.12 -24.29
C LEU A 518 -39.55 16.31 -25.79
N ILE A 519 -38.71 15.46 -26.37
CA ILE A 519 -38.44 15.42 -27.81
C ILE A 519 -38.65 13.99 -28.30
N GLY A 520 -39.54 13.81 -29.27
CA GLY A 520 -39.71 12.53 -29.95
C GLY A 520 -38.55 12.21 -30.90
N SER A 521 -38.78 11.18 -31.67
CA SER A 521 -37.83 10.54 -32.56
C SER A 521 -37.92 11.10 -33.99
N THR A 522 -37.58 10.28 -34.98
CA THR A 522 -37.79 10.57 -36.40
C THR A 522 -38.92 9.74 -37.01
N ASP A 523 -39.65 9.00 -36.17
CA ASP A 523 -40.80 8.17 -36.53
C ASP A 523 -42.10 8.86 -36.10
N ASP A 524 -43.27 8.35 -36.51
CA ASP A 524 -44.55 8.89 -36.06
C ASP A 524 -44.76 8.59 -34.55
N ASP A 525 -44.62 9.61 -33.72
CA ASP A 525 -44.59 9.49 -32.25
C ASP A 525 -45.92 9.82 -31.58
N ILE A 526 -46.08 9.33 -30.34
CA ILE A 526 -47.16 9.69 -29.44
C ILE A 526 -46.56 10.22 -28.15
N ILE A 527 -46.72 11.50 -27.87
CA ILE A 527 -46.11 12.16 -26.71
C ILE A 527 -47.17 12.71 -25.76
N TYR A 528 -47.05 12.35 -24.48
CA TYR A 528 -47.87 12.86 -23.38
C TYR A 528 -47.00 13.62 -22.38
N GLY A 529 -47.28 14.88 -22.07
CA GLY A 529 -46.61 15.64 -21.01
C GLY A 529 -46.92 15.12 -19.60
N LEU A 530 -48.22 14.99 -19.32
CA LEU A 530 -48.90 14.73 -18.04
C LEU A 530 -49.24 16.00 -17.25
N ASP A 531 -48.66 16.20 -16.06
CA ASP A 531 -48.89 17.39 -15.22
C ASP A 531 -47.59 18.22 -15.25
N GLY A 532 -47.70 19.53 -15.06
CA GLY A 532 -46.54 20.43 -15.10
C GLY A 532 -46.43 21.17 -16.44
N SER A 533 -45.75 22.31 -16.46
CA SER A 533 -45.60 23.09 -17.70
C SER A 533 -44.52 22.48 -18.61
N ASP A 534 -44.91 21.67 -19.57
CA ASP A 534 -44.00 20.92 -20.43
C ASP A 534 -43.67 21.65 -21.73
N ILE A 535 -42.51 21.29 -22.31
CA ILE A 535 -42.12 21.68 -23.67
C ILE A 535 -42.10 20.40 -24.50
N ILE A 536 -43.04 20.25 -25.43
CA ILE A 536 -43.23 19.04 -26.22
C ILE A 536 -42.87 19.32 -27.68
N THR A 537 -41.90 18.59 -28.22
CA THR A 537 -41.52 18.61 -29.64
C THR A 537 -41.69 17.21 -30.21
N GLY A 538 -42.47 17.07 -31.29
CA GLY A 538 -42.71 15.79 -31.94
C GLY A 538 -41.45 15.17 -32.53
N GLY A 539 -40.66 15.96 -33.24
CA GLY A 539 -39.51 15.46 -33.99
C GLY A 539 -39.86 15.44 -35.48
N GLU A 540 -39.18 14.60 -36.27
CA GLU A 540 -39.62 14.33 -37.64
C GLU A 540 -40.71 13.25 -37.58
N GLY A 541 -41.84 13.40 -38.29
CA GLY A 541 -42.86 12.36 -38.22
C GLY A 541 -44.25 12.87 -38.57
N ASN A 542 -45.28 12.19 -38.10
CA ASN A 542 -46.63 12.73 -38.04
C ASN A 542 -47.16 12.40 -36.66
N ASP A 543 -46.94 13.32 -35.74
CA ASP A 543 -46.96 12.98 -34.33
C ASP A 543 -48.31 13.28 -33.68
N ILE A 544 -48.61 12.56 -32.61
CA ILE A 544 -49.76 12.82 -31.74
C ILE A 544 -49.23 13.38 -30.43
N LEU A 545 -49.44 14.68 -30.21
CA LEU A 545 -48.94 15.41 -29.06
C LEU A 545 -50.09 15.78 -28.13
N SER A 546 -49.89 15.62 -26.83
CA SER A 546 -50.90 15.95 -25.83
C SER A 546 -50.24 16.39 -24.52
N GLY A 547 -50.76 17.46 -23.94
CA GLY A 547 -50.33 17.94 -22.63
C GLY A 547 -50.67 16.95 -21.53
N TYR A 548 -51.78 16.22 -21.68
CA TYR A 548 -52.27 15.25 -20.71
C TYR A 548 -52.41 13.85 -21.32
N ARG A 549 -52.78 12.86 -20.50
CA ARG A 549 -52.92 11.47 -20.97
C ARG A 549 -54.16 11.24 -21.84
N ILE A 550 -53.95 10.72 -23.04
CA ILE A 550 -54.98 10.21 -23.96
C ILE A 550 -54.80 8.70 -24.22
N ILE A 551 -55.79 8.05 -24.82
CA ILE A 551 -55.62 6.71 -25.40
C ILE A 551 -55.61 6.85 -26.91
N VAL A 552 -54.58 6.32 -27.55
CA VAL A 552 -54.54 6.11 -29.00
C VAL A 552 -54.84 4.64 -29.28
N GLY A 553 -55.91 4.38 -30.03
CA GLY A 553 -56.27 3.04 -30.50
C GLY A 553 -55.38 2.58 -31.67
N GLU A 554 -55.44 1.29 -32.00
CA GLU A 554 -54.65 0.71 -33.12
C GLU A 554 -54.99 1.33 -34.50
N ASP A 555 -56.11 2.04 -34.61
CA ASP A 555 -56.55 2.77 -35.80
C ASP A 555 -56.25 4.28 -35.72
N ASN A 556 -55.37 4.69 -34.80
CA ASN A 556 -55.06 6.06 -34.42
C ASN A 556 -56.28 6.87 -33.93
N SER A 557 -57.38 6.19 -33.56
CA SER A 557 -58.50 6.88 -32.89
C SER A 557 -58.09 7.30 -31.49
N VAL A 558 -58.33 8.56 -31.16
CA VAL A 558 -57.97 9.11 -29.85
C VAL A 558 -59.20 9.18 -28.94
N THR A 559 -59.09 8.60 -27.75
CA THR A 559 -60.05 8.78 -26.67
C THR A 559 -59.43 9.68 -25.60
N ARG A 560 -60.06 10.83 -25.35
CA ARG A 560 -59.66 11.75 -24.28
C ARG A 560 -60.20 11.29 -22.93
N TYR A 561 -59.38 11.42 -21.90
CA TYR A 561 -59.86 11.36 -20.51
C TYR A 561 -60.06 12.78 -19.98
N PRO A 562 -61.05 13.02 -19.11
CA PRO A 562 -61.10 14.22 -18.31
C PRO A 562 -60.04 14.13 -17.19
N SER A 563 -58.76 14.11 -17.57
CA SER A 563 -57.68 14.53 -16.68
C SER A 563 -57.49 16.03 -16.85
N TYR A 564 -57.17 16.70 -15.75
CA TYR A 564 -57.00 18.14 -15.72
C TYR A 564 -55.51 18.38 -15.48
N ASP A 565 -54.76 18.58 -16.56
CA ASP A 565 -53.59 19.42 -16.39
C ASP A 565 -54.12 20.84 -16.08
N ASN A 566 -53.43 21.57 -15.20
CA ASN A 566 -53.74 22.97 -14.92
C ASN A 566 -52.52 23.86 -15.15
N ASP A 567 -51.46 23.30 -15.71
CA ASP A 567 -50.25 24.01 -16.08
C ASP A 567 -50.30 24.37 -17.58
N GLN A 568 -49.36 25.20 -18.03
CA GLN A 568 -49.38 25.70 -19.40
C GLN A 568 -48.25 25.05 -20.20
N ASP A 569 -48.64 24.10 -21.06
CA ASP A 569 -47.69 23.46 -21.96
C ASP A 569 -47.30 24.32 -23.16
N THR A 570 -46.16 24.00 -23.73
CA THR A 570 -45.63 24.57 -24.97
C THR A 570 -45.39 23.46 -25.98
N PHE A 571 -46.17 23.44 -27.05
CA PHE A 571 -45.90 22.58 -28.20
C PHE A 571 -44.99 23.32 -29.17
N VAL A 572 -43.85 22.72 -29.52
CA VAL A 572 -42.88 23.30 -30.46
C VAL A 572 -42.99 22.59 -31.79
N PHE A 573 -43.15 23.36 -32.88
CA PHE A 573 -43.19 22.85 -34.25
C PHE A 573 -42.10 23.51 -35.10
N ASN A 574 -41.23 22.72 -35.70
CA ASN A 574 -40.09 23.13 -36.53
C ASN A 574 -40.27 22.71 -38.00
N PRO A 575 -39.48 23.28 -38.94
CA PRO A 575 -39.48 22.81 -40.32
C PRO A 575 -39.01 21.36 -40.44
N GLY A 576 -39.75 20.52 -41.17
CA GLY A 576 -39.46 19.10 -41.34
C GLY A 576 -40.14 18.18 -40.32
N ASP A 577 -40.89 18.73 -39.36
CA ASP A 577 -41.58 17.95 -38.34
C ASP A 577 -42.75 17.13 -38.93
N GLY A 578 -43.21 17.45 -40.15
CA GLY A 578 -44.26 16.71 -40.85
C GLY A 578 -45.66 17.13 -40.43
N ASN A 579 -46.60 16.19 -40.25
CA ASN A 579 -48.03 16.50 -40.04
C ASN A 579 -48.54 16.12 -38.65
N ASP A 580 -48.32 17.01 -37.69
CA ASP A 580 -48.59 16.74 -36.29
C ASP A 580 -50.02 17.10 -35.89
N ILE A 581 -50.51 16.41 -34.87
CA ILE A 581 -51.83 16.62 -34.28
C ILE A 581 -51.67 16.86 -32.78
N ILE A 582 -52.12 18.02 -32.33
CA ILE A 582 -52.15 18.40 -30.92
C ILE A 582 -53.56 18.13 -30.37
N TYR A 583 -53.62 17.33 -29.31
CA TYR A 583 -54.80 17.08 -28.51
C TYR A 583 -54.76 17.92 -27.25
N GLU A 584 -55.54 19.01 -27.26
CA GLU A 584 -55.67 19.91 -26.11
C GLU A 584 -57.04 19.77 -25.43
N TYR A 585 -57.09 19.96 -24.11
CA TYR A 585 -58.32 20.09 -23.33
C TYR A 585 -58.09 20.95 -22.08
N GLU A 586 -58.42 22.22 -22.18
CA GLU A 586 -58.22 23.19 -21.09
C GLU A 586 -59.49 23.92 -20.68
N VAL A 587 -59.89 23.72 -19.42
CA VAL A 587 -61.09 24.35 -18.85
C VAL A 587 -60.85 25.83 -18.52
N THR A 588 -59.62 26.16 -18.12
CA THR A 588 -59.27 27.51 -17.65
C THR A 588 -58.50 28.27 -18.73
N PHE A 589 -58.99 29.44 -19.11
CA PHE A 589 -58.35 30.25 -20.16
C PHE A 589 -56.87 30.61 -19.89
N SER A 590 -56.48 30.74 -18.62
CA SER A 590 -55.10 31.06 -18.23
C SER A 590 -54.10 29.92 -18.43
N ASN A 591 -54.58 28.69 -18.61
CA ASN A 591 -53.75 27.48 -18.64
C ASN A 591 -53.61 26.91 -20.05
N ARG A 592 -54.28 27.52 -21.03
CA ARG A 592 -54.23 27.04 -22.41
C ARG A 592 -52.80 27.08 -22.95
N ALA A 593 -52.39 25.97 -23.56
CA ALA A 593 -51.07 25.79 -24.11
C ALA A 593 -50.65 26.86 -25.14
N LEU A 594 -49.35 26.97 -25.33
CA LEU A 594 -48.67 27.77 -26.33
C LEU A 594 -48.26 26.88 -27.52
N LEU A 595 -48.58 27.29 -28.75
CA LEU A 595 -47.95 26.70 -29.93
C LEU A 595 -46.81 27.61 -30.39
N GLN A 596 -45.59 27.11 -30.27
CA GLN A 596 -44.37 27.82 -30.63
C GLN A 596 -43.82 27.31 -31.96
N PHE A 597 -43.72 28.20 -32.95
CA PHE A 597 -43.05 27.89 -34.21
C PHE A 597 -41.55 28.14 -34.12
N GLY A 598 -40.76 27.16 -34.54
CA GLY A 598 -39.31 27.18 -34.58
C GLY A 598 -38.70 28.17 -35.57
N ALA A 599 -37.37 28.30 -35.49
CA ALA A 599 -36.64 29.18 -36.41
C ALA A 599 -36.80 28.72 -37.87
N GLY A 600 -37.20 29.65 -38.74
CA GLY A 600 -37.42 29.35 -40.17
C GLY A 600 -38.90 29.34 -40.58
N ILE A 601 -39.83 29.40 -39.63
CA ILE A 601 -41.27 29.56 -39.89
C ILE A 601 -41.68 31.00 -39.54
N ALA A 602 -41.93 31.84 -40.54
CA ALA A 602 -42.46 33.17 -40.33
C ALA A 602 -44.01 33.15 -40.40
N PRO A 603 -44.71 34.12 -39.77
CA PRO A 603 -46.17 34.21 -39.86
C PRO A 603 -46.71 34.30 -41.31
N ALA A 604 -45.90 34.74 -42.27
CA ALA A 604 -46.27 34.81 -43.67
C ALA A 604 -46.23 33.45 -44.39
N ASP A 605 -45.55 32.46 -43.81
CA ASP A 605 -45.44 31.10 -44.35
C ASP A 605 -46.64 30.24 -43.94
N ILE A 606 -47.35 30.65 -42.88
CA ILE A 606 -48.47 29.91 -42.30
C ILE A 606 -49.78 30.23 -43.03
N THR A 607 -50.41 29.19 -43.59
CA THR A 607 -51.78 29.26 -44.09
C THR A 607 -52.72 28.53 -43.13
N LEU A 608 -53.62 29.30 -42.49
CA LEU A 608 -54.65 28.75 -41.62
C LEU A 608 -55.88 28.34 -42.42
N TYR A 609 -56.37 27.13 -42.19
CA TYR A 609 -57.69 26.74 -42.67
C TYR A 609 -58.41 25.81 -41.69
N ARG A 610 -59.73 25.74 -41.86
CA ARG A 610 -60.60 24.86 -41.09
C ARG A 610 -60.80 23.55 -41.86
N ASN A 611 -60.55 22.42 -41.20
CA ASN A 611 -60.87 21.10 -41.73
C ASN A 611 -61.87 20.41 -40.78
N GLY A 612 -63.15 20.34 -41.15
CA GLY A 612 -64.16 19.79 -40.24
C GLY A 612 -64.29 20.63 -38.95
N LEU A 613 -63.90 20.05 -37.80
CA LEU A 613 -63.85 20.72 -36.49
C LEU A 613 -62.43 21.20 -36.12
N ASP A 614 -61.43 20.86 -36.92
CA ASP A 614 -60.03 21.12 -36.60
C ASP A 614 -59.55 22.47 -37.17
N LEU A 615 -58.54 23.03 -36.53
CA LEU A 615 -57.77 24.17 -37.04
C LEU A 615 -56.41 23.68 -37.50
N VAL A 616 -56.10 23.88 -38.79
CA VAL A 616 -54.84 23.45 -39.40
C VAL A 616 -53.96 24.67 -39.69
N PHE A 617 -52.72 24.60 -39.23
CA PHE A 617 -51.63 25.53 -39.54
C PHE A 617 -50.76 24.86 -40.61
N GLN A 618 -51.03 25.13 -41.89
CA GLN A 618 -50.21 24.63 -42.98
C GLN A 618 -48.98 25.50 -43.16
N ILE A 619 -47.78 24.89 -43.11
CA ILE A 619 -46.50 25.61 -43.26
C ILE A 619 -46.00 25.51 -44.69
N ASN A 620 -45.99 24.30 -45.26
CA ASN A 620 -45.62 24.06 -46.65
C ASN A 620 -46.39 22.83 -47.20
N ALA A 621 -45.90 22.14 -48.24
CA ALA A 621 -46.61 20.99 -48.81
C ALA A 621 -46.45 19.69 -48.01
N GLU A 622 -45.45 19.63 -47.14
CA GLU A 622 -45.05 18.44 -46.37
C GLU A 622 -45.34 18.65 -44.87
N ASP A 623 -45.30 19.91 -44.39
CA ASP A 623 -45.44 20.26 -42.98
C ASP A 623 -46.78 20.94 -42.62
N SER A 624 -47.45 20.45 -41.59
CA SER A 624 -48.58 21.09 -40.92
C SER A 624 -48.69 20.71 -39.44
N VAL A 625 -49.29 21.59 -38.63
CA VAL A 625 -49.74 21.23 -37.27
C VAL A 625 -51.24 21.45 -37.15
N THR A 626 -51.95 20.47 -36.63
CA THR A 626 -53.39 20.44 -36.49
C THR A 626 -53.77 20.51 -35.02
N ILE A 627 -54.59 21.49 -34.63
CA ILE A 627 -55.24 21.50 -33.33
C ILE A 627 -56.59 20.80 -33.46
N PHE A 628 -56.68 19.61 -32.86
CA PHE A 628 -57.82 18.73 -33.02
C PHE A 628 -59.07 19.29 -32.32
N GLU A 629 -60.18 19.38 -33.05
CA GLU A 629 -61.50 19.85 -32.58
C GLU A 629 -61.56 21.30 -32.06
N TRP A 630 -60.64 22.17 -32.49
CA TRP A 630 -60.61 23.61 -32.15
C TRP A 630 -61.98 24.34 -32.23
N PHE A 631 -62.82 23.98 -33.21
CA PHE A 631 -64.11 24.60 -33.47
C PHE A 631 -65.30 23.92 -32.77
N ASP A 632 -65.08 22.84 -32.01
CA ASP A 632 -66.14 22.12 -31.30
C ASP A 632 -66.53 22.82 -29.98
N ASP A 633 -65.56 23.08 -29.11
CA ASP A 633 -65.73 23.80 -27.84
C ASP A 633 -64.57 24.77 -27.60
N ASP A 634 -64.78 25.76 -26.73
CA ASP A 634 -63.71 26.66 -26.28
C ASP A 634 -62.60 25.90 -25.54
N GLN A 635 -62.89 24.77 -24.90
CA GLN A 635 -61.93 23.96 -24.14
C GLN A 635 -60.84 23.29 -24.99
N TYR A 636 -61.08 23.04 -26.28
CA TYR A 636 -60.12 22.37 -27.18
C TYR A 636 -59.15 23.34 -27.88
N ARG A 637 -59.02 24.55 -27.35
CA ARG A 637 -58.25 25.63 -27.97
C ARG A 637 -56.98 25.90 -27.19
N ILE A 638 -55.84 25.87 -27.87
CA ILE A 638 -54.60 26.52 -27.42
C ILE A 638 -54.79 28.03 -27.22
N GLY A 639 -53.98 28.61 -26.35
CA GLY A 639 -54.15 29.97 -25.83
C GLY A 639 -53.37 31.03 -26.59
N GLN A 640 -52.17 30.68 -27.07
CA GLN A 640 -51.22 31.62 -27.70
C GLN A 640 -50.54 31.00 -28.92
#